data_AF-A0A2T4BR61-F1
#
_entry.id   AF-A0A2T4BR61-F1
#
_cell.length_a   1.000
_cell.length_b   1.000
_cell.length_c   1.000
_cell.angle_alpha   90.00
_cell.angle_beta   90.00
_cell.angle_gamma   90.00
#
_symmetry.space_group_name_H-M   'P 1'
#
loop_
_entity.id
_entity.type
_entity.pdbx_description
1 polymer ?
#
loop_
_entity_poly.entity_id
_entity_poly.type
_entity_poly.pdbx_seq_one_letter_code
_entity_poly.pdbx_strand_id
1 'polypeptide(L)'
;MDMSFGADPSAADGFYSDPANFFRALGRPTPKMPSAAEIRDKARKRAAATFANYELLNQILLRHEPTIRKRWTKKGRQQRLKVLLKAWPQMAPNHRPDYEAFRKAKSQPLQHASKQVKDSFMWPYINQEDLAQTQPLLLLLNARGRYLPSSFAAADIEAMHLGIVTEAIERIFLNEHTMILHGVTLAKEYGKLVAWDDHPDAFDWMHTQKQFNPGDGLIILQAQDRLMKFLVDCCHEILHDIAHDQLLSEAYPIQPEPPLQTGDEARGFESLASMAAKAPYRVPAQLDLGRVESLLSAKARAAEDHLWALREDPAYFRQYVLDAREHRLEMIKDALNNTHPTMAPGREGLFRARVVGEVVLEAYLELEFYSELHRQAQNLVALKKKYEAAISPLEDLPEEYLNALLTFRHFLNQAVKGPLNQLKTAGPACPPMRRFFVRRPPEDASSSKMAISASGLKKTNVEAQLLYLLQTLWENGNNLFLLRLSRVVDELERLLLTEPTAGDLISNYVARLVGNLSIISQCIHQLEIYQPWAQNFEDAFLRVEAEIQQEFATRSEPWGQMMAALSDTKLAGAARLAEPLMRSFAYPIDKRRTKENVEKLRQAERDLDMFWAEVDLVMRPASSKLKDTAVQKLFTQASLQRTPEWVDQPTPLNAAATAHMEQPLSPLYFDLWNGRAEAQTKHGGVHTTPAKAKVKTRGKADRQTEPSHSVEPTHHEEVETSKPCISVDSRAFKVFRTLFFNSDITSTPGEVPWNDFVHALTSVGFAAQKLYGSVWQFSPSGLDVEASIQFHEPHPRGKIPFITARRHGRRLARNYGWAGDMFVLNK
;
A
#
# COMPACT_ATOMS: atom_id res chain seq x y z
N MET A 1 -3.36 -10.26 26.37
CA MET A 1 -3.12 -10.97 27.65
C MET A 1 -4.42 -10.91 28.39
N ASP A 2 -5.03 -12.05 28.66
CA ASP A 2 -6.30 -12.12 29.38
C ASP A 2 -6.02 -11.90 30.88
N MET A 3 -6.59 -10.86 31.48
CA MET A 3 -6.33 -10.47 32.88
C MET A 3 -7.62 -10.41 33.70
N SER A 4 -8.32 -11.54 33.76
CA SER A 4 -9.40 -11.78 34.72
C SER A 4 -8.83 -12.10 36.11
N PHE A 5 -8.46 -11.06 36.87
CA PHE A 5 -8.08 -11.21 38.28
C PHE A 5 -9.33 -11.39 39.16
N GLY A 6 -9.64 -12.64 39.50
CA GLY A 6 -10.46 -12.93 40.67
C GLY A 6 -9.65 -12.67 41.94
N ALA A 7 -9.95 -11.57 42.65
CA ALA A 7 -9.31 -11.21 43.91
C ALA A 7 -10.33 -10.71 44.94
N ASP A 8 -10.05 -11.03 46.21
CA ASP A 8 -10.85 -10.67 47.38
C ASP A 8 -10.93 -9.14 47.56
N PRO A 9 -12.14 -8.53 47.67
CA PRO A 9 -12.30 -7.08 47.67
C PRO A 9 -11.58 -6.37 48.84
N SER A 10 -11.23 -7.06 49.92
CA SER A 10 -10.51 -6.47 51.05
C SER A 10 -9.00 -6.29 50.82
N ALA A 11 -8.44 -6.85 49.74
CA ALA A 11 -7.02 -6.72 49.38
C ALA A 11 -6.74 -5.60 48.34
N ALA A 12 -7.78 -4.99 47.76
CA ALA A 12 -7.66 -4.04 46.66
C ALA A 12 -7.09 -2.67 47.09
N ASP A 13 -7.49 -2.15 48.27
CA ASP A 13 -7.11 -0.81 48.74
C ASP A 13 -5.59 -0.63 48.93
N GLY A 14 -4.87 -1.70 49.29
CA GLY A 14 -3.41 -1.69 49.43
C GLY A 14 -2.64 -1.87 48.12
N PHE A 15 -3.31 -2.31 47.05
CA PHE A 15 -2.67 -2.63 45.77
C PHE A 15 -2.50 -1.39 44.87
N TYR A 16 -3.48 -0.48 44.90
CA TYR A 16 -3.46 0.76 44.12
C TYR A 16 -2.81 1.95 44.85
N SER A 17 -2.62 1.87 46.17
CA SER A 17 -2.09 2.96 47.01
C SER A 17 -0.57 3.01 47.16
N ASP A 18 0.16 1.91 46.89
CA ASP A 18 1.62 1.90 46.73
C ASP A 18 2.01 1.48 45.30
N PRO A 19 2.34 2.45 44.41
CA PRO A 19 2.80 2.13 43.06
C PRO A 19 4.03 1.22 43.02
N ALA A 20 4.89 1.23 44.04
CA ALA A 20 6.02 0.31 44.09
C ALA A 20 5.59 -1.14 44.33
N ASN A 21 4.45 -1.40 44.99
CA ASN A 21 3.87 -2.74 45.10
C ASN A 21 3.28 -3.18 43.75
N PHE A 22 2.61 -2.29 43.01
CA PHE A 22 2.10 -2.57 41.66
C PHE A 22 3.20 -3.00 40.69
N PHE A 23 4.30 -2.24 40.58
CA PHE A 23 5.42 -2.62 39.70
C PHE A 23 6.10 -3.93 40.14
N ARG A 24 6.26 -4.15 41.46
CA ARG A 24 6.77 -5.42 42.01
C ARG A 24 5.85 -6.61 41.66
N ALA A 25 4.53 -6.44 41.74
CA ALA A 25 3.55 -7.47 41.39
C ALA A 25 3.57 -7.82 39.89
N LEU A 26 3.83 -6.84 39.02
CA LEU A 26 4.06 -7.05 37.58
C LEU A 26 5.45 -7.63 37.24
N GLY A 27 6.30 -7.93 38.24
CA GLY A 27 7.66 -8.41 38.03
C GLY A 27 8.60 -7.38 37.38
N ARG A 28 8.27 -6.08 37.45
CA ARG A 28 9.05 -4.99 36.85
C ARG A 28 9.83 -4.22 37.92
N PRO A 29 11.00 -3.63 37.57
CA PRO A 29 11.71 -2.74 38.48
C PRO A 29 10.86 -1.50 38.77
N THR A 30 10.87 -1.04 40.02
CA THR A 30 10.18 0.20 40.42
C THR A 30 10.77 1.39 39.65
N PRO A 31 9.96 2.17 38.90
CA PRO A 31 10.44 3.35 38.19
C PRO A 31 10.81 4.47 39.16
N LYS A 32 11.53 5.48 38.67
CA LYS A 32 11.79 6.71 39.44
C LYS A 32 10.47 7.46 39.68
N MET A 33 10.19 7.74 40.94
CA MET A 33 9.00 8.48 41.40
C MET A 33 9.40 9.82 42.05
N PRO A 34 9.75 10.85 41.24
CA PRO A 34 10.06 12.18 41.75
C PRO A 34 8.79 12.92 42.21
N SER A 35 8.94 13.93 43.06
CA SER A 35 7.81 14.74 43.53
C SER A 35 7.15 15.55 42.40
N ALA A 36 5.86 15.87 42.54
CA ALA A 36 5.15 16.75 41.61
C ALA A 36 5.80 18.15 41.50
N ALA A 37 6.43 18.63 42.58
CA ALA A 37 7.19 19.89 42.59
C ALA A 37 8.44 19.82 41.68
N GLU A 38 9.22 18.74 41.76
CA GLU A 38 10.35 18.52 40.84
C GLU A 38 9.92 18.37 39.39
N ILE A 39 8.80 17.68 39.13
CA ILE A 39 8.26 17.53 37.77
C ILE A 39 7.84 18.89 37.22
N ARG A 40 7.12 19.71 38.00
CA ARG A 40 6.74 21.09 37.63
C ARG A 40 7.97 21.96 37.32
N ASP A 41 9.03 21.87 38.12
CA ASP A 41 10.28 22.61 37.89
C ASP A 41 11.02 22.15 36.63
N LYS A 42 11.21 20.83 36.45
CA LYS A 42 11.84 20.22 35.26
C LYS A 42 11.06 20.56 33.99
N ALA A 43 9.73 20.41 34.01
CA ALA A 43 8.86 20.70 32.88
C ALA A 43 8.92 22.19 32.50
N ARG A 44 8.75 23.10 33.48
CA ARG A 44 8.84 24.56 33.26
C ARG A 44 10.18 24.98 32.66
N LYS A 45 11.30 24.47 33.18
CA LYS A 45 12.64 24.79 32.68
C LYS A 45 12.84 24.34 31.23
N ARG A 46 12.43 23.11 30.91
CA ARG A 46 12.50 22.60 29.53
C ARG A 46 11.56 23.33 28.59
N ALA A 47 10.31 23.56 28.97
CA ALA A 47 9.34 24.30 28.16
C ALA A 47 9.83 25.72 27.83
N ALA A 48 10.37 26.43 28.82
CA ALA A 48 10.98 27.75 28.62
C ALA A 48 12.19 27.69 27.67
N ALA A 49 13.08 26.70 27.80
CA ALA A 49 14.22 26.51 26.89
C ALA A 49 13.78 26.16 25.46
N THR A 50 12.79 25.28 25.30
CA THR A 50 12.21 24.90 24.00
C THR A 50 11.60 26.13 23.31
N PHE A 51 10.80 26.93 24.02
CA PHE A 51 10.19 28.14 23.46
C PHE A 51 11.21 29.23 23.15
N ALA A 52 12.21 29.47 24.00
CA ALA A 52 13.28 30.43 23.72
C ALA A 52 14.10 30.05 22.47
N ASN A 53 14.44 28.76 22.31
CA ASN A 53 15.10 28.28 21.09
C ASN A 53 14.18 28.31 19.86
N TYR A 54 12.86 28.08 20.03
CA TYR A 54 11.87 28.24 18.96
C TYR A 54 11.77 29.69 18.48
N GLU A 55 11.61 30.65 19.40
CA GLU A 55 11.55 32.07 19.07
C GLU A 55 12.83 32.55 18.39
N LEU A 56 14.00 32.14 18.89
CA LEU A 56 15.30 32.43 18.26
C LEU A 56 15.40 31.82 16.85
N LEU A 57 15.05 30.53 16.68
CA LEU A 57 15.06 29.88 15.36
C LEU A 57 14.10 30.55 14.38
N ASN A 58 12.88 30.87 14.82
CA ASN A 58 11.88 31.59 14.04
C ASN A 58 12.41 32.94 13.55
N GLN A 59 12.97 33.76 14.46
CA GLN A 59 13.50 35.08 14.14
C GLN A 59 14.74 35.03 13.22
N ILE A 60 15.57 33.98 13.33
CA ILE A 60 16.66 33.71 12.38
C ILE A 60 16.10 33.37 11.00
N LEU A 61 15.14 32.45 10.89
CA LEU A 61 14.59 32.01 9.59
C LEU A 61 13.85 33.15 8.88
N LEU A 62 13.05 33.94 9.61
CA LEU A 62 12.36 35.12 9.06
C LEU A 62 13.30 36.12 8.37
N ARG A 63 14.60 36.16 8.72
CA ARG A 63 15.59 37.07 8.14
C ARG A 63 16.58 36.41 7.19
N HIS A 64 16.98 35.16 7.47
CA HIS A 64 18.14 34.51 6.85
C HIS A 64 17.84 33.20 6.12
N GLU A 65 16.59 32.71 6.11
CA GLU A 65 16.26 31.41 5.49
C GLU A 65 16.73 31.27 4.02
N PRO A 66 16.60 32.28 3.13
CA PRO A 66 17.15 32.21 1.78
C PRO A 66 18.68 32.06 1.76
N THR A 67 19.38 32.73 2.67
CA THR A 67 20.85 32.63 2.83
C THR A 67 21.25 31.25 3.36
N ILE A 68 20.54 30.73 4.36
CA ILE A 68 20.74 29.38 4.93
C ILE A 68 20.57 28.33 3.82
N ARG A 69 19.44 28.35 3.09
CA ARG A 69 19.15 27.43 1.97
C ARG A 69 20.24 27.49 0.90
N LYS A 70 20.59 28.70 0.44
CA LYS A 70 21.64 28.92 -0.58
C LYS A 70 23.00 28.39 -0.15
N ARG A 71 23.39 28.56 1.12
CA ARG A 71 24.67 28.08 1.67
C ARG A 71 24.66 26.57 1.91
N TRP A 72 23.58 26.01 2.43
CA TRP A 72 23.46 24.58 2.69
C TRP A 72 23.49 23.74 1.41
N THR A 73 22.73 24.15 0.40
CA THR A 73 22.71 23.51 -0.92
C THR A 73 24.08 23.51 -1.58
N LYS A 74 24.87 24.58 -1.42
CA LYS A 74 26.26 24.67 -1.91
C LYS A 74 27.28 23.80 -1.15
N LYS A 75 27.01 23.40 0.09
CA LYS A 75 27.94 22.54 0.86
C LYS A 75 27.90 21.11 0.33
N GLY A 76 29.07 20.48 0.17
CA GLY A 76 29.17 19.03 -0.10
C GLY A 76 28.90 18.18 1.15
N ARG A 77 28.63 16.87 0.99
CA ARG A 77 28.28 15.95 2.10
C ARG A 77 29.22 16.06 3.30
N GLN A 78 30.54 16.07 3.09
CA GLN A 78 31.52 16.18 4.19
C GLN A 78 31.48 17.54 4.92
N GLN A 79 31.19 18.63 4.20
CA GLN A 79 31.04 19.97 4.82
C GLN A 79 29.75 20.08 5.62
N ARG A 80 28.68 19.40 5.18
CA ARG A 80 27.42 19.26 5.93
C ARG A 80 27.63 18.44 7.20
N LEU A 81 28.28 17.27 7.10
CA LEU A 81 28.66 16.46 8.26
C LEU A 81 29.49 17.23 9.29
N LYS A 82 30.44 18.07 8.85
CA LYS A 82 31.21 18.92 9.78
C LYS A 82 30.35 19.91 10.56
N VAL A 83 29.32 20.50 9.94
CA VAL A 83 28.34 21.36 10.63
C VAL A 83 27.50 20.53 11.61
N LEU A 84 26.91 19.43 11.12
CA LEU A 84 26.03 18.56 11.89
C LEU A 84 26.72 17.97 13.13
N LEU A 85 27.96 17.50 13.00
CA LEU A 85 28.72 16.90 14.11
C LEU A 85 29.27 17.93 15.11
N LYS A 86 29.35 19.21 14.73
CA LYS A 86 29.68 20.29 15.66
C LYS A 86 28.47 20.71 16.49
N ALA A 87 27.29 20.78 15.88
CA ALA A 87 26.02 21.04 16.57
C ALA A 87 25.50 19.82 17.36
N TRP A 88 25.77 18.60 16.89
CA TRP A 88 25.42 17.34 17.57
C TRP A 88 26.61 16.36 17.58
N PRO A 89 27.49 16.46 18.59
CA PRO A 89 28.55 15.48 18.79
C PRO A 89 27.99 14.05 18.89
N GLN A 90 28.72 13.09 18.32
CA GLN A 90 28.36 11.66 18.33
C GLN A 90 27.02 11.31 17.63
N MET A 91 26.55 12.13 16.69
CA MET A 91 25.38 11.83 15.86
C MET A 91 25.47 10.42 15.23
N ALA A 92 24.39 9.65 15.27
CA ALA A 92 24.37 8.28 14.76
C ALA A 92 24.68 8.23 13.25
N PRO A 93 25.43 7.23 12.75
CA PRO A 93 25.91 7.23 11.37
C PRO A 93 24.82 6.89 10.33
N ASN A 94 23.86 6.03 10.70
CA ASN A 94 22.96 5.35 9.77
C ASN A 94 21.49 5.78 10.00
N HIS A 95 20.66 5.65 8.97
CA HIS A 95 19.20 5.74 9.03
C HIS A 95 18.64 4.69 10.01
N ARG A 96 17.57 5.03 10.75
CA ARG A 96 16.96 4.20 11.83
C ARG A 96 18.01 3.53 12.76
N PRO A 97 18.81 4.33 13.50
CA PRO A 97 19.80 3.78 14.41
C PRO A 97 19.17 3.04 15.60
N ASP A 98 17.88 3.29 15.88
CA ASP A 98 17.02 2.54 16.80
C ASP A 98 16.79 1.09 16.33
N TYR A 99 16.53 0.88 15.04
CA TYR A 99 16.40 -0.46 14.46
C TYR A 99 17.73 -1.22 14.50
N GLU A 100 18.85 -0.53 14.19
CA GLU A 100 20.17 -1.15 14.25
C GLU A 100 20.54 -1.54 15.70
N ALA A 101 20.23 -0.68 16.67
CA ALA A 101 20.42 -0.95 18.10
C ALA A 101 19.57 -2.13 18.58
N PHE A 102 18.27 -2.15 18.28
CA PHE A 102 17.35 -3.22 18.64
C PHE A 102 17.80 -4.58 18.07
N ARG A 103 18.14 -4.62 16.77
CA ARG A 103 18.67 -5.82 16.09
C ARG A 103 19.99 -6.30 16.70
N LYS A 104 20.87 -5.39 17.14
CA LYS A 104 22.14 -5.74 17.80
C LYS A 104 21.95 -6.27 19.22
N ALA A 105 20.92 -5.81 19.94
CA ALA A 105 20.66 -6.21 21.32
C ALA A 105 20.29 -7.70 21.46
N LYS A 106 19.69 -8.33 20.43
CA LYS A 106 19.38 -9.78 20.42
C LYS A 106 18.71 -10.26 21.72
N SER A 107 17.63 -9.59 22.11
CA SER A 107 16.86 -9.84 23.34
C SER A 107 17.56 -9.50 24.68
N GLN A 108 18.71 -8.82 24.67
CA GLN A 108 19.28 -8.23 25.89
C GLN A 108 18.42 -7.04 26.39
N PRO A 109 18.26 -6.85 27.71
CA PRO A 109 17.52 -5.72 28.26
C PRO A 109 18.14 -4.37 27.88
N LEU A 110 17.38 -3.51 27.19
CA LEU A 110 17.84 -2.18 26.77
C LEU A 110 17.83 -1.13 27.90
N GLN A 111 17.23 -1.44 29.05
CA GLN A 111 17.25 -0.62 30.26
C GLN A 111 18.67 -0.20 30.69
N HIS A 112 19.66 -1.09 30.53
CA HIS A 112 21.06 -0.86 30.89
C HIS A 112 21.96 -0.49 29.69
N ALA A 113 21.37 -0.20 28.53
CA ALA A 113 22.12 0.20 27.35
C ALA A 113 22.88 1.53 27.58
N SER A 114 24.01 1.70 26.90
CA SER A 114 24.83 2.91 27.01
C SER A 114 24.04 4.15 26.57
N LYS A 115 24.44 5.34 27.04
CA LYS A 115 23.79 6.60 26.66
C LYS A 115 23.68 6.75 25.14
N GLN A 116 24.73 6.40 24.38
CA GLN A 116 24.72 6.49 22.92
C GLN A 116 23.64 5.59 22.29
N VAL A 117 23.41 4.40 22.84
CA VAL A 117 22.34 3.50 22.38
C VAL A 117 20.97 4.08 22.73
N LYS A 118 20.78 4.63 23.93
CA LYS A 118 19.53 5.28 24.34
C LYS A 118 19.21 6.53 23.51
N ASP A 119 20.22 7.35 23.19
CA ASP A 119 20.09 8.52 22.31
C ASP A 119 19.57 8.10 20.91
N SER A 120 19.99 6.94 20.37
CA SER A 120 19.47 6.41 19.09
C SER A 120 17.97 6.12 19.10
N PHE A 121 17.41 5.69 20.23
CA PHE A 121 15.97 5.46 20.39
C PHE A 121 15.19 6.75 20.63
N MET A 122 15.82 7.76 21.24
CA MET A 122 15.17 9.03 21.56
C MET A 122 15.13 10.01 20.37
N TRP A 123 16.13 9.96 19.48
CA TRP A 123 16.17 10.79 18.27
C TRP A 123 16.53 9.97 17.01
N PRO A 124 15.72 8.97 16.60
CA PRO A 124 16.06 8.09 15.47
C PRO A 124 16.20 8.81 14.12
N TYR A 125 15.57 9.99 13.98
CA TYR A 125 15.68 10.86 12.81
C TYR A 125 16.89 11.82 12.84
N ILE A 126 17.68 11.88 13.93
CA ILE A 126 18.91 12.69 14.01
C ILE A 126 20.11 11.79 13.71
N ASN A 127 20.34 11.55 12.42
CA ASN A 127 21.43 10.71 11.92
C ASN A 127 22.17 11.36 10.74
N GLN A 128 23.39 10.89 10.49
CA GLN A 128 24.30 11.40 9.46
C GLN A 128 23.92 11.00 8.03
N GLU A 129 23.21 9.88 7.84
CA GLU A 129 22.80 9.38 6.53
C GLU A 129 21.74 10.30 5.89
N ASP A 130 20.75 10.72 6.70
CA ASP A 130 19.66 11.58 6.28
C ASP A 130 20.05 13.05 6.30
N LEU A 131 20.51 13.57 7.44
CA LEU A 131 20.70 15.02 7.61
C LEU A 131 21.83 15.59 6.74
N ALA A 132 22.79 14.76 6.27
CA ALA A 132 23.81 15.21 5.33
C ALA A 132 23.31 15.32 3.87
N GLN A 133 22.11 14.81 3.57
CA GLN A 133 21.43 15.08 2.30
C GLN A 133 20.99 16.55 2.24
N THR A 134 20.63 17.04 1.04
CA THR A 134 20.37 18.47 0.84
C THR A 134 19.08 18.93 1.51
N GLN A 135 18.03 18.09 1.47
CA GLN A 135 16.67 18.47 1.86
C GLN A 135 16.34 18.28 3.36
N PRO A 136 16.67 17.15 4.04
CA PRO A 136 16.16 16.85 5.38
C PRO A 136 16.40 17.94 6.43
N LEU A 137 17.60 18.50 6.52
CA LEU A 137 17.86 19.61 7.46
C LEU A 137 17.06 20.88 7.12
N LEU A 138 16.86 21.19 5.84
CA LEU A 138 16.10 22.38 5.42
C LEU A 138 14.60 22.22 5.68
N LEU A 139 14.06 21.01 5.48
CA LEU A 139 12.69 20.66 5.87
C LEU A 139 12.53 20.81 7.40
N LEU A 140 13.45 20.21 8.17
CA LEU A 140 13.39 20.20 9.64
C LEU A 140 13.50 21.60 10.25
N LEU A 141 14.41 22.44 9.71
CA LEU A 141 14.55 23.85 10.10
C LEU A 141 13.25 24.62 9.85
N ASN A 142 12.68 24.51 8.65
CA ASN A 142 11.43 25.18 8.31
C ASN A 142 10.28 24.70 9.20
N ALA A 143 10.04 23.39 9.29
CA ALA A 143 8.96 22.83 10.10
C ALA A 143 9.05 23.26 11.58
N ARG A 144 10.22 23.09 12.21
CA ARG A 144 10.40 23.39 13.64
C ARG A 144 10.56 24.87 13.96
N GLY A 145 10.91 25.71 12.97
CA GLY A 145 11.04 27.16 13.14
C GLY A 145 9.82 27.97 12.71
N ARG A 146 8.87 27.37 11.98
CA ARG A 146 7.61 28.03 11.55
C ARG A 146 6.38 27.60 12.34
N TYR A 147 6.40 26.41 12.97
CA TYR A 147 5.27 25.83 13.68
C TYR A 147 5.59 25.64 15.17
N LEU A 148 4.60 25.82 16.04
CA LEU A 148 4.77 25.76 17.50
C LEU A 148 5.24 24.37 17.98
N PRO A 149 6.04 24.28 19.07
CA PRO A 149 6.47 23.00 19.64
C PRO A 149 5.32 22.03 19.99
N SER A 150 4.16 22.57 20.39
CA SER A 150 2.94 21.82 20.68
C SER A 150 2.37 21.07 19.47
N SER A 151 2.58 21.57 18.25
CA SER A 151 2.17 20.90 17.00
C SER A 151 2.92 19.59 16.74
N PHE A 152 4.00 19.30 17.47
CA PHE A 152 4.83 18.12 17.28
C PHE A 152 4.75 17.11 18.45
N ALA A 153 4.06 17.41 19.55
CA ALA A 153 4.12 16.61 20.78
C ALA A 153 3.82 15.11 20.57
N ALA A 154 2.70 14.78 19.91
CA ALA A 154 2.36 13.41 19.53
C ALA A 154 3.38 12.79 18.55
N ALA A 155 3.83 13.53 17.55
CA ALA A 155 4.79 13.02 16.57
C ALA A 155 6.18 12.74 17.17
N ASP A 156 6.58 13.53 18.18
CA ASP A 156 7.84 13.35 18.91
C ASP A 156 7.82 12.10 19.81
N ILE A 157 6.75 11.89 20.60
CA ILE A 157 6.63 10.65 21.38
C ILE A 157 6.48 9.42 20.48
N GLU A 158 5.81 9.57 19.34
CA GLU A 158 5.58 8.48 18.39
C GLU A 158 6.85 8.10 17.62
N ALA A 159 7.75 9.05 17.36
CA ALA A 159 9.09 8.76 16.86
C ALA A 159 9.93 7.95 17.88
N MET A 160 9.65 8.11 19.18
CA MET A 160 10.32 7.41 20.28
C MET A 160 9.71 6.04 20.61
N HIS A 161 8.63 5.62 19.94
CA HIS A 161 7.85 4.42 20.23
C HIS A 161 8.71 3.19 20.56
N LEU A 162 9.62 2.80 19.66
CA LEU A 162 10.45 1.60 19.84
C LEU A 162 11.28 1.66 21.13
N GLY A 163 11.79 2.84 21.49
CA GLY A 163 12.53 3.05 22.73
C GLY A 163 11.67 2.94 23.98
N ILE A 164 10.40 3.32 23.88
CA ILE A 164 9.43 3.25 24.97
C ILE A 164 8.96 1.80 25.19
N VAL A 165 8.54 1.09 24.13
CA VAL A 165 8.02 -0.28 24.25
C VAL A 165 9.10 -1.33 24.53
N THR A 166 10.37 -1.00 24.30
CA THR A 166 11.53 -1.84 24.68
C THR A 166 12.24 -1.40 25.96
N GLU A 167 11.69 -0.39 26.66
CA GLU A 167 12.23 0.17 27.91
C GLU A 167 13.68 0.69 27.82
N ALA A 168 14.14 1.00 26.59
CA ALA A 168 15.41 1.70 26.36
C ALA A 168 15.36 3.14 26.89
N ILE A 169 14.20 3.79 26.72
CA ILE A 169 13.91 5.13 27.24
C ILE A 169 13.24 4.96 28.61
N GLU A 170 13.90 5.47 29.64
CA GLU A 170 13.41 5.40 31.02
C GLU A 170 12.31 6.45 31.26
N ARG A 171 11.12 5.99 31.66
CA ARG A 171 9.99 6.85 32.02
C ARG A 171 9.91 7.00 33.54
N ILE A 172 9.68 8.23 34.01
CA ILE A 172 9.31 8.44 35.42
C ILE A 172 7.84 8.06 35.64
N PHE A 173 7.48 7.81 36.89
CA PHE A 173 6.09 7.58 37.28
C PHE A 173 5.67 8.66 38.29
N LEU A 174 4.51 9.27 38.06
CA LEU A 174 3.81 10.15 39.00
C LEU A 174 2.31 9.85 38.84
N ASN A 175 1.65 9.45 39.92
CA ASN A 175 0.21 9.20 39.92
C ASN A 175 -0.60 10.50 39.95
N GLU A 176 -1.91 10.42 39.67
CA GLU A 176 -2.89 11.48 39.93
C GLU A 176 -2.64 12.83 39.23
N HIS A 177 -1.82 12.84 38.16
CA HIS A 177 -1.48 14.06 37.43
C HIS A 177 -1.48 13.86 35.92
N THR A 178 -1.77 14.95 35.21
CA THR A 178 -1.81 15.04 33.75
C THR A 178 -0.94 16.20 33.27
N MET A 179 -0.20 16.02 32.18
CA MET A 179 0.67 17.03 31.60
C MET A 179 0.09 17.56 30.28
N ILE A 180 -0.12 18.87 30.23
CA ILE A 180 -0.72 19.55 29.08
C ILE A 180 0.35 19.91 28.05
N LEU A 181 0.20 19.41 26.81
CA LEU A 181 1.08 19.70 25.67
C LEU A 181 0.30 19.91 24.36
N HIS A 182 -0.81 19.19 24.12
CA HIS A 182 -1.64 19.40 22.93
C HIS A 182 -2.42 20.71 22.99
N GLY A 183 -2.59 21.36 21.84
CA GLY A 183 -3.39 22.59 21.69
C GLY A 183 -2.77 23.85 22.29
N VAL A 184 -1.62 23.76 22.95
CA VAL A 184 -1.02 24.89 23.67
C VAL A 184 -0.40 25.92 22.73
N THR A 185 -0.77 27.19 22.88
CA THR A 185 -0.19 28.33 22.15
C THR A 185 0.76 29.18 22.99
N LEU A 186 0.70 29.09 24.32
CA LEU A 186 1.48 29.91 25.26
C LEU A 186 2.56 29.10 25.98
N ALA A 187 3.81 29.57 25.92
CA ALA A 187 4.97 28.90 26.54
C ALA A 187 4.77 28.51 28.01
N LYS A 188 4.09 29.35 28.79
CA LYS A 188 3.83 29.14 30.23
C LYS A 188 2.85 27.99 30.55
N GLU A 189 1.99 27.60 29.60
CA GLU A 189 1.04 26.49 29.77
C GLU A 189 1.60 25.17 29.20
N TYR A 190 2.70 25.22 28.43
CA TYR A 190 3.30 24.04 27.82
C TYR A 190 4.09 23.24 28.87
N GLY A 191 3.75 21.96 29.06
CA GLY A 191 4.29 21.14 30.13
C GLY A 191 3.66 21.42 31.51
N LYS A 192 2.54 22.14 31.55
CA LYS A 192 1.79 22.39 32.79
C LYS A 192 1.28 21.07 33.36
N LEU A 193 1.51 20.87 34.66
CA LEU A 193 1.09 19.69 35.40
C LEU A 193 -0.17 20.02 36.23
N VAL A 194 -1.26 19.32 35.94
CA VAL A 194 -2.57 19.45 36.58
C VAL A 194 -2.82 18.20 37.42
N ALA A 195 -3.21 18.33 38.70
CA ALA A 195 -3.65 17.18 39.49
C ALA A 195 -5.11 16.83 39.16
N TRP A 196 -5.53 15.57 39.31
CA TRP A 196 -6.91 15.19 39.00
C TRP A 196 -7.92 15.86 39.95
N ASP A 197 -7.55 16.10 41.21
CA ASP A 197 -8.36 16.86 42.17
C ASP A 197 -8.52 18.36 41.78
N ASP A 198 -7.58 18.92 41.01
CA ASP A 198 -7.61 20.31 40.57
C ASP A 198 -8.54 20.53 39.35
N HIS A 199 -8.90 19.46 38.61
CA HIS A 199 -9.71 19.56 37.39
C HIS A 199 -10.40 18.23 37.03
N PRO A 200 -11.75 18.18 36.94
CA PRO A 200 -12.51 16.93 36.79
C PRO A 200 -12.06 16.10 35.58
N ASP A 201 -11.90 16.75 34.42
CA ASP A 201 -11.57 16.06 33.17
C ASP A 201 -10.08 15.67 33.05
N ALA A 202 -9.22 16.02 34.02
CA ALA A 202 -7.78 15.83 33.86
C ALA A 202 -7.39 14.35 33.84
N PHE A 203 -8.08 13.48 34.59
CA PHE A 203 -7.91 12.03 34.48
C PHE A 203 -8.31 11.55 33.08
N ASP A 204 -9.49 11.95 32.61
CA ASP A 204 -10.03 11.53 31.31
C ASP A 204 -9.15 11.99 30.15
N TRP A 205 -8.58 13.20 30.20
CA TRP A 205 -7.63 13.67 29.18
C TRP A 205 -6.36 12.81 29.10
N MET A 206 -5.89 12.27 30.21
CA MET A 206 -4.74 11.36 30.24
C MET A 206 -5.14 9.95 29.79
N HIS A 207 -6.25 9.43 30.32
CA HIS A 207 -6.75 8.09 29.99
C HIS A 207 -7.12 7.96 28.50
N THR A 208 -7.78 8.97 27.93
CA THR A 208 -8.08 9.05 26.48
C THR A 208 -6.93 9.57 25.63
N GLN A 209 -5.75 9.83 26.23
CA GLN A 209 -4.51 10.29 25.57
C GLN A 209 -4.67 11.61 24.77
N LYS A 210 -5.73 12.39 25.02
CA LYS A 210 -5.87 13.80 24.57
C LYS A 210 -4.73 14.67 25.10
N GLN A 211 -4.27 14.38 26.33
CA GLN A 211 -3.08 14.96 26.96
C GLN A 211 -2.22 13.82 27.53
N PHE A 212 -1.03 14.15 28.02
CA PHE A 212 0.00 13.15 28.32
C PHE A 212 0.07 12.81 29.80
N ASN A 213 0.46 11.57 30.11
CA ASN A 213 0.96 11.27 31.46
C ASN A 213 2.30 12.01 31.71
N PRO A 214 2.69 12.25 32.98
CA PRO A 214 3.87 13.06 33.30
C PRO A 214 5.20 12.46 32.82
N GLY A 215 5.26 11.13 32.66
CA GLY A 215 6.45 10.41 32.18
C GLY A 215 6.75 10.69 30.73
N ASP A 216 5.76 10.46 29.85
CA ASP A 216 5.88 10.73 28.42
C ASP A 216 6.00 12.23 28.14
N GLY A 217 5.27 13.08 28.88
CA GLY A 217 5.35 14.53 28.76
C GLY A 217 6.75 15.10 29.02
N LEU A 218 7.45 14.64 30.07
CA LEU A 218 8.83 15.06 30.33
C LEU A 218 9.82 14.59 29.25
N ILE A 219 9.56 13.44 28.62
CA ILE A 219 10.37 12.90 27.53
C ILE A 219 10.19 13.71 26.25
N ILE A 220 8.96 14.11 25.91
CA ILE A 220 8.68 15.04 24.80
C ILE A 220 9.44 16.36 25.03
N LEU A 221 9.29 16.96 26.21
CA LEU A 221 10.00 18.21 26.55
C LEU A 221 11.53 18.06 26.47
N GLN A 222 12.08 16.91 26.86
CA GLN A 222 13.52 16.62 26.72
C GLN A 222 13.96 16.45 25.26
N ALA A 223 13.15 15.78 24.44
CA ALA A 223 13.44 15.57 23.02
C ALA A 223 13.46 16.91 22.27
N GLN A 224 12.46 17.75 22.51
CA GLN A 224 12.28 19.04 21.87
C GLN A 224 13.34 20.07 22.30
N ASP A 225 13.63 20.19 23.59
CA ASP A 225 14.66 21.10 24.13
C ASP A 225 16.02 20.91 23.42
N ARG A 226 16.51 19.65 23.36
CA ARG A 226 17.76 19.32 22.65
C ARG A 226 17.65 19.54 21.13
N LEU A 227 16.52 19.20 20.52
CA LEU A 227 16.30 19.36 19.08
C LEU A 227 16.32 20.85 18.67
N MET A 228 15.58 21.69 19.39
CA MET A 228 15.47 23.12 19.08
C MET A 228 16.82 23.82 19.24
N LYS A 229 17.57 23.50 20.30
CA LYS A 229 18.96 23.97 20.45
C LYS A 229 19.85 23.53 19.28
N PHE A 230 19.80 22.27 18.87
CA PHE A 230 20.58 21.76 17.73
C PHE A 230 20.30 22.52 16.43
N LEU A 231 19.04 22.87 16.17
CA LEU A 231 18.65 23.62 14.97
C LEU A 231 19.16 25.08 14.98
N VAL A 232 19.15 25.72 16.15
CA VAL A 232 19.77 27.04 16.37
C VAL A 232 21.29 26.95 16.15
N ASP A 233 21.96 25.97 16.75
CA ASP A 233 23.41 25.75 16.59
C ASP A 233 23.79 25.49 15.12
N CYS A 234 22.97 24.73 14.37
CA CYS A 234 23.13 24.55 12.93
C CYS A 234 23.02 25.87 12.14
N CYS A 235 22.08 26.75 12.51
CA CYS A 235 21.95 28.05 11.86
C CYS A 235 23.19 28.92 12.09
N HIS A 236 23.72 28.97 13.32
CA HIS A 236 24.94 29.70 13.64
C HIS A 236 26.15 29.20 12.83
N GLU A 237 26.33 27.88 12.66
CA GLU A 237 27.42 27.33 11.83
C GLU A 237 27.25 27.60 10.32
N ILE A 238 26.02 27.67 9.83
CA ILE A 238 25.74 28.04 8.44
C ILE A 238 25.96 29.55 8.22
N LEU A 239 25.69 30.38 9.22
CA LEU A 239 25.80 31.83 9.24
C LEU A 239 27.04 32.35 9.98
N HIS A 240 28.12 31.56 10.02
CA HIS A 240 29.36 31.80 10.78
C HIS A 240 30.12 33.12 10.48
N ASP A 241 29.74 33.85 9.42
CA ASP A 241 30.27 35.18 9.06
C ASP A 241 29.44 36.35 9.62
N ILE A 242 28.26 36.07 10.22
CA ILE A 242 27.41 37.03 10.90
C ILE A 242 27.56 36.81 12.41
N ALA A 243 27.89 37.86 13.15
CA ALA A 243 27.99 37.80 14.61
C ALA A 243 26.62 37.46 15.23
N HIS A 244 26.59 36.71 16.34
CA HIS A 244 25.35 36.10 16.85
C HIS A 244 24.33 37.16 17.31
N ASP A 245 24.81 38.26 17.87
CA ASP A 245 24.06 39.47 18.24
C ASP A 245 23.48 40.21 17.02
N GLN A 246 24.14 40.12 15.86
CA GLN A 246 23.72 40.76 14.62
C GLN A 246 22.72 39.93 13.81
N LEU A 247 22.51 38.65 14.12
CA LEU A 247 21.57 37.80 13.38
C LEU A 247 20.12 38.31 13.44
N LEU A 248 19.75 39.00 14.51
CA LEU A 248 18.38 39.51 14.72
C LEU A 248 18.27 41.03 14.53
N SER A 249 19.36 41.73 14.21
CA SER A 249 19.39 43.19 14.12
C SER A 249 18.60 43.72 12.91
N GLU A 250 18.19 44.99 12.99
CA GLU A 250 17.41 45.66 11.94
C GLU A 250 18.14 45.78 10.60
N ALA A 251 19.45 45.56 10.57
CA ALA A 251 20.25 45.45 9.34
C ALA A 251 19.82 44.28 8.44
N TYR A 252 19.13 43.28 9.00
CA TYR A 252 18.54 42.16 8.26
C TYR A 252 17.00 42.21 8.36
N PRO A 253 16.30 42.75 7.35
CA PRO A 253 14.84 42.83 7.37
C PRO A 253 14.21 41.44 7.28
N ILE A 254 12.96 41.34 7.76
CA ILE A 254 12.13 40.14 7.58
C ILE A 254 11.85 39.95 6.08
N GLN A 255 11.97 38.71 5.61
CA GLN A 255 11.78 38.30 4.22
C GLN A 255 10.58 37.36 4.10
N PRO A 256 9.89 37.32 2.95
CA PRO A 256 8.84 36.33 2.70
C PRO A 256 9.42 34.91 2.77
N GLU A 257 8.59 33.95 3.14
CA GLU A 257 9.00 32.54 3.18
C GLU A 257 9.39 32.06 1.78
N PRO A 258 10.63 31.58 1.58
CA PRO A 258 11.05 31.08 0.28
C PRO A 258 10.32 29.77 -0.04
N PRO A 259 9.85 29.57 -1.29
CA PRO A 259 9.15 28.35 -1.66
C PRO A 259 10.03 27.13 -1.40
N LEU A 260 9.46 26.18 -0.67
CA LEU A 260 10.07 24.88 -0.38
C LEU A 260 10.17 24.07 -1.67
N GLN A 261 11.27 24.23 -2.40
CA GLN A 261 11.60 23.35 -3.53
C GLN A 261 11.93 21.94 -3.05
N THR A 262 10.90 21.15 -2.81
CA THR A 262 10.85 19.69 -2.80
C THR A 262 11.35 19.19 -4.16
N GLY A 263 12.67 19.00 -4.29
CA GLY A 263 13.38 18.86 -5.57
C GLY A 263 12.95 17.73 -6.52
N ASP A 264 11.99 16.89 -6.14
CA ASP A 264 11.36 15.86 -6.98
C ASP A 264 10.18 16.43 -7.81
N GLU A 265 9.58 17.55 -7.41
CA GLU A 265 8.51 18.25 -8.18
C GLU A 265 9.01 18.68 -9.56
N ALA A 266 10.29 19.09 -9.67
CA ALA A 266 10.94 19.44 -10.93
C ALA A 266 11.10 18.25 -11.91
N ARG A 267 10.75 17.03 -11.50
CA ARG A 267 10.69 15.83 -12.35
C ARG A 267 9.33 15.15 -12.40
N GLY A 268 8.35 15.61 -11.60
CA GLY A 268 6.96 15.10 -11.60
C GLY A 268 6.73 13.73 -10.94
N PHE A 269 7.72 13.14 -10.24
CA PHE A 269 7.62 11.78 -9.69
C PHE A 269 8.24 11.66 -8.27
N GLU A 270 7.55 12.10 -7.21
CA GLU A 270 7.94 11.75 -5.84
C GLU A 270 7.40 10.36 -5.50
N SER A 271 8.28 9.42 -5.10
CA SER A 271 7.85 8.09 -4.63
C SER A 271 7.36 8.15 -3.19
N LEU A 272 6.48 7.22 -2.80
CA LEU A 272 6.08 7.08 -1.39
C LEU A 272 7.29 6.95 -0.46
N ALA A 273 8.38 6.31 -0.91
CA ALA A 273 9.56 6.09 -0.07
C ALA A 273 10.33 7.40 0.16
N SER A 274 10.39 8.25 -0.87
CA SER A 274 10.89 9.62 -0.79
C SER A 274 10.02 10.46 0.16
N MET A 275 8.69 10.29 0.11
CA MET A 275 7.77 10.96 1.05
C MET A 275 8.00 10.50 2.50
N ALA A 276 8.06 9.18 2.75
CA ALA A 276 8.22 8.57 4.06
C ALA A 276 9.58 8.91 4.69
N ALA A 277 10.68 8.81 3.94
CA ALA A 277 12.02 9.19 4.41
C ALA A 277 12.12 10.69 4.78
N LYS A 278 11.33 11.55 4.11
CA LYS A 278 11.25 12.99 4.43
C LYS A 278 10.24 13.32 5.55
N ALA A 279 9.34 12.42 5.91
CA ALA A 279 8.23 12.70 6.83
C ALA A 279 8.68 13.13 8.24
N PRO A 280 9.71 12.53 8.89
CA PRO A 280 10.19 12.99 10.21
C PRO A 280 10.73 14.43 10.23
N TYR A 281 11.01 14.99 9.07
CA TYR A 281 11.58 16.32 8.89
C TYR A 281 10.54 17.37 8.47
N ARG A 282 9.28 16.98 8.26
CA ARG A 282 8.19 17.89 7.90
C ARG A 282 7.29 18.15 9.12
N VAL A 283 6.34 19.07 8.96
CA VAL A 283 5.19 19.19 9.88
C VAL A 283 4.42 17.85 9.88
N PRO A 284 3.92 17.36 11.03
CA PRO A 284 3.16 16.11 11.07
C PRO A 284 2.00 16.13 10.08
N ALA A 285 1.91 15.08 9.25
CA ALA A 285 0.84 14.96 8.28
C ALA A 285 -0.51 14.70 8.97
N GLN A 286 -1.59 15.18 8.38
CA GLN A 286 -2.96 14.91 8.82
C GLN A 286 -3.55 13.71 8.06
N LEU A 287 -4.61 13.12 8.62
CA LEU A 287 -5.37 12.03 8.00
C LEU A 287 -6.02 12.45 6.67
N ASP A 288 -5.54 11.84 5.59
CA ASP A 288 -6.06 11.97 4.23
C ASP A 288 -6.86 10.72 3.81
N LEU A 289 -8.14 10.71 4.21
CA LEU A 289 -9.08 9.66 3.78
C LEU A 289 -9.36 9.68 2.27
N GLY A 290 -9.18 10.81 1.58
CA GLY A 290 -9.36 10.88 0.13
C GLY A 290 -8.28 10.09 -0.59
N ARG A 291 -7.03 10.19 -0.12
CA ARG A 291 -5.93 9.35 -0.58
C ARG A 291 -6.12 7.87 -0.24
N VAL A 292 -6.63 7.55 0.95
CA VAL A 292 -6.95 6.16 1.35
C VAL A 292 -8.02 5.56 0.42
N GLU A 293 -9.10 6.29 0.17
CA GLU A 293 -10.17 5.89 -0.76
C GLU A 293 -9.60 5.68 -2.17
N SER A 294 -8.83 6.66 -2.69
CA SER A 294 -8.22 6.59 -4.02
C SER A 294 -7.29 5.38 -4.19
N LEU A 295 -6.42 5.11 -3.21
CA LEU A 295 -5.51 3.97 -3.20
C LEU A 295 -6.27 2.63 -3.23
N LEU A 296 -7.32 2.51 -2.41
CA LEU A 296 -8.14 1.29 -2.33
C LEU A 296 -9.04 1.12 -3.55
N SER A 297 -9.60 2.20 -4.09
CA SER A 297 -10.41 2.25 -5.32
C SER A 297 -9.61 1.79 -6.54
N ALA A 298 -8.37 2.29 -6.68
CA ALA A 298 -7.45 1.87 -7.73
C ALA A 298 -6.98 0.42 -7.55
N LYS A 299 -6.84 -0.03 -6.29
CA LYS A 299 -6.41 -1.40 -5.97
C LYS A 299 -7.52 -2.44 -6.15
N ALA A 300 -8.76 -2.12 -5.81
CA ALA A 300 -9.93 -2.96 -6.06
C ALA A 300 -10.10 -3.21 -7.57
N ARG A 301 -10.07 -2.13 -8.40
CA ARG A 301 -10.06 -2.26 -9.87
C ARG A 301 -8.87 -3.08 -10.40
N ALA A 302 -7.69 -2.95 -9.79
CA ALA A 302 -6.54 -3.77 -10.17
C ALA A 302 -6.73 -5.27 -9.82
N ALA A 303 -7.50 -5.60 -8.78
CA ALA A 303 -7.88 -6.97 -8.44
C ALA A 303 -8.99 -7.52 -9.37
N GLU A 304 -9.97 -6.70 -9.75
CA GLU A 304 -10.96 -7.02 -10.79
C GLU A 304 -10.26 -7.36 -12.12
N ASP A 305 -9.35 -6.48 -12.55
CA ASP A 305 -8.49 -6.66 -13.72
C ASP A 305 -7.65 -7.94 -13.65
N HIS A 306 -7.15 -8.29 -12.46
CA HIS A 306 -6.35 -9.49 -12.26
C HIS A 306 -7.19 -10.77 -12.45
N LEU A 307 -8.32 -10.87 -11.76
CA LEU A 307 -9.23 -12.02 -11.85
C LEU A 307 -9.82 -12.16 -13.26
N TRP A 308 -10.20 -11.06 -13.91
CA TRP A 308 -10.63 -11.04 -15.31
C TRP A 308 -9.50 -11.53 -16.22
N ALA A 309 -8.28 -10.99 -16.11
CA ALA A 309 -7.17 -11.38 -16.99
C ALA A 309 -6.76 -12.85 -16.84
N LEU A 310 -6.89 -13.45 -15.65
CA LEU A 310 -6.70 -14.90 -15.43
C LEU A 310 -7.75 -15.75 -16.16
N ARG A 311 -8.96 -15.22 -16.41
CA ARG A 311 -10.04 -15.87 -17.18
C ARG A 311 -9.97 -15.54 -18.68
N GLU A 312 -9.39 -14.41 -19.05
CA GLU A 312 -9.33 -13.96 -20.46
C GLU A 312 -8.11 -14.45 -21.24
N ASP A 313 -6.91 -14.38 -20.68
CA ASP A 313 -5.65 -14.53 -21.43
C ASP A 313 -4.88 -15.78 -20.99
N PRO A 314 -4.78 -16.82 -21.84
CA PRO A 314 -4.06 -18.07 -21.53
C PRO A 314 -2.59 -17.87 -21.17
N ALA A 315 -1.91 -16.87 -21.75
CA ALA A 315 -0.53 -16.55 -21.42
C ALA A 315 -0.40 -15.76 -20.12
N TYR A 316 -1.46 -15.08 -19.66
CA TYR A 316 -1.49 -14.40 -18.36
C TYR A 316 -1.68 -15.40 -17.24
N PHE A 317 -2.70 -16.26 -17.37
CA PHE A 317 -2.92 -17.40 -16.49
C PHE A 317 -1.66 -18.27 -16.34
N ARG A 318 -1.06 -18.68 -17.47
CA ARG A 318 0.17 -19.46 -17.48
C ARG A 318 1.32 -18.78 -16.74
N GLN A 319 1.51 -17.48 -16.91
CA GLN A 319 2.59 -16.75 -16.24
C GLN A 319 2.41 -16.78 -14.72
N TYR A 320 1.21 -16.47 -14.23
CA TYR A 320 0.92 -16.48 -12.79
C TYR A 320 1.03 -17.88 -12.17
N VAL A 321 0.57 -18.93 -12.87
CA VAL A 321 0.73 -20.33 -12.43
C VAL A 321 2.21 -20.75 -12.38
N LEU A 322 3.04 -20.31 -13.32
CA LEU A 322 4.48 -20.60 -13.29
C LEU A 322 5.22 -19.79 -12.22
N ASP A 323 4.86 -18.53 -12.02
CA ASP A 323 5.45 -17.71 -10.95
C ASP A 323 5.08 -18.28 -9.58
N ALA A 324 3.80 -18.59 -9.33
CA ALA A 324 3.37 -19.25 -8.09
C ALA A 324 4.12 -20.59 -7.90
N ARG A 325 4.18 -21.45 -8.93
CA ARG A 325 4.93 -22.72 -8.89
C ARG A 325 6.38 -22.54 -8.43
N GLU A 326 7.09 -21.54 -8.97
CA GLU A 326 8.47 -21.27 -8.59
C GLU A 326 8.59 -20.68 -7.16
N HIS A 327 7.57 -20.02 -6.62
CA HIS A 327 7.60 -19.40 -5.28
C HIS A 327 7.02 -20.29 -4.17
N ARG A 328 6.99 -21.61 -4.38
CA ARG A 328 6.54 -22.59 -3.39
C ARG A 328 7.68 -23.31 -2.66
N LEU A 329 7.46 -23.65 -1.39
CA LEU A 329 8.44 -24.33 -0.54
C LEU A 329 8.79 -25.76 -1.02
N GLU A 330 7.96 -26.40 -1.84
CA GLU A 330 8.30 -27.67 -2.50
C GLU A 330 9.54 -27.53 -3.42
N MET A 331 9.79 -26.33 -3.98
CA MET A 331 10.94 -26.02 -4.86
C MET A 331 12.27 -25.88 -4.10
N ILE A 332 12.24 -25.73 -2.78
CA ILE A 332 13.44 -25.72 -1.94
C ILE A 332 13.87 -27.18 -1.73
N LYS A 333 15.16 -27.47 -1.83
CA LYS A 333 15.67 -28.82 -1.55
C LYS A 333 15.73 -29.08 -0.04
N ASP A 334 15.61 -30.34 0.36
CA ASP A 334 15.81 -30.69 1.77
C ASP A 334 17.30 -30.71 2.18
N ALA A 335 17.56 -30.93 3.47
CA ALA A 335 18.91 -31.05 4.02
C ALA A 335 19.75 -32.20 3.42
N LEU A 336 19.14 -33.13 2.70
CA LEU A 336 19.78 -34.23 1.97
C LEU A 336 19.86 -33.95 0.45
N ASN A 337 19.60 -32.70 0.02
CA ASN A 337 19.61 -32.25 -1.37
C ASN A 337 18.50 -32.87 -2.27
N ASN A 338 17.45 -33.46 -1.68
CA ASN A 338 16.32 -34.07 -2.39
C ASN A 338 15.20 -33.07 -2.73
N THR A 339 14.43 -33.39 -3.77
CA THR A 339 13.18 -32.70 -4.15
C THR A 339 12.03 -33.10 -3.23
N HIS A 340 10.93 -32.31 -3.21
CA HIS A 340 9.74 -32.71 -2.45
C HIS A 340 9.09 -33.98 -3.04
N PRO A 341 8.57 -34.92 -2.23
CA PRO A 341 7.92 -36.12 -2.75
C PRO A 341 6.70 -35.86 -3.65
N THR A 342 6.00 -34.73 -3.51
CA THR A 342 4.92 -34.33 -4.45
C THR A 342 5.41 -33.91 -5.83
N MET A 343 6.72 -33.72 -6.02
CA MET A 343 7.36 -33.53 -7.33
C MET A 343 7.95 -34.83 -7.89
N ALA A 344 7.75 -35.98 -7.23
CA ALA A 344 8.12 -37.27 -7.78
C ALA A 344 7.16 -37.67 -8.93
N PRO A 345 7.64 -38.39 -9.96
CA PRO A 345 6.79 -38.87 -11.06
C PRO A 345 5.57 -39.64 -10.55
N GLY A 346 4.39 -39.31 -11.09
CA GLY A 346 3.11 -39.89 -10.71
C GLY A 346 2.43 -39.20 -9.52
N ARG A 347 3.04 -38.20 -8.89
CA ARG A 347 2.46 -37.44 -7.75
C ARG A 347 2.25 -35.95 -8.06
N GLU A 348 2.62 -35.49 -9.25
CA GLU A 348 2.59 -34.07 -9.60
C GLU A 348 1.17 -33.47 -9.68
N GLY A 349 0.12 -34.30 -9.69
CA GLY A 349 -1.28 -33.86 -9.64
C GLY A 349 -1.61 -33.04 -8.39
N LEU A 350 -1.17 -33.49 -7.21
CA LEU A 350 -1.41 -32.78 -5.95
C LEU A 350 -0.62 -31.46 -5.89
N PHE A 351 0.63 -31.47 -6.34
CA PHE A 351 1.43 -30.24 -6.42
C PHE A 351 0.79 -29.22 -7.38
N ARG A 352 0.30 -29.66 -8.55
CA ARG A 352 -0.44 -28.79 -9.47
C ARG A 352 -1.72 -28.23 -8.85
N ALA A 353 -2.51 -29.06 -8.17
CA ALA A 353 -3.74 -28.62 -7.49
C ALA A 353 -3.48 -27.51 -6.45
N ARG A 354 -2.37 -27.61 -5.71
CA ARG A 354 -1.95 -26.55 -4.79
C ARG A 354 -1.54 -25.27 -5.51
N VAL A 355 -0.77 -25.36 -6.60
CA VAL A 355 -0.35 -24.18 -7.39
C VAL A 355 -1.56 -23.45 -8.00
N VAL A 356 -2.47 -24.16 -8.66
CA VAL A 356 -3.65 -23.49 -9.26
C VAL A 356 -4.65 -23.04 -8.19
N GLY A 357 -4.79 -23.78 -7.10
CA GLY A 357 -5.60 -23.38 -5.95
C GLY A 357 -5.11 -22.09 -5.30
N GLU A 358 -3.79 -21.94 -5.13
CA GLU A 358 -3.15 -20.69 -4.68
C GLU A 358 -3.52 -19.53 -5.62
N VAL A 359 -3.21 -19.63 -6.92
CA VAL A 359 -3.49 -18.54 -7.89
C VAL A 359 -4.98 -18.16 -7.95
N VAL A 360 -5.89 -19.14 -7.95
CA VAL A 360 -7.33 -18.86 -8.04
C VAL A 360 -7.88 -18.30 -6.74
N LEU A 361 -7.56 -18.90 -5.59
CA LEU A 361 -8.06 -18.45 -4.29
C LEU A 361 -7.56 -17.04 -3.94
N GLU A 362 -6.29 -16.74 -4.25
CA GLU A 362 -5.72 -15.41 -4.06
C GLU A 362 -6.47 -14.35 -4.88
N ALA A 363 -6.74 -14.60 -6.17
CA ALA A 363 -7.43 -13.64 -7.02
C ALA A 363 -8.87 -13.34 -6.56
N TYR A 364 -9.59 -14.34 -6.03
CA TYR A 364 -10.93 -14.14 -5.46
C TYR A 364 -10.88 -13.35 -4.15
N LEU A 365 -10.03 -13.76 -3.20
CA LEU A 365 -9.92 -13.10 -1.90
C LEU A 365 -9.38 -11.67 -2.02
N GLU A 366 -8.38 -11.44 -2.88
CA GLU A 366 -7.80 -10.12 -3.11
C GLU A 366 -8.87 -9.12 -3.60
N LEU A 367 -9.74 -9.54 -4.52
CA LEU A 367 -10.86 -8.72 -4.98
C LEU A 367 -11.84 -8.39 -3.85
N GLU A 368 -12.28 -9.38 -3.08
CA GLU A 368 -13.25 -9.14 -2.00
C GLU A 368 -12.69 -8.27 -0.87
N PHE A 369 -11.46 -8.52 -0.41
CA PHE A 369 -10.82 -7.73 0.65
C PHE A 369 -10.67 -6.26 0.25
N TYR A 370 -10.12 -5.98 -0.94
CA TYR A 370 -9.92 -4.59 -1.37
C TYR A 370 -11.22 -3.86 -1.70
N SER A 371 -12.25 -4.57 -2.18
CA SER A 371 -13.58 -3.97 -2.41
C SER A 371 -14.28 -3.61 -1.10
N GLU A 372 -14.20 -4.47 -0.08
CA GLU A 372 -14.78 -4.18 1.24
C GLU A 372 -14.01 -3.06 1.97
N LEU A 373 -12.67 -3.06 1.89
CA LEU A 373 -11.86 -1.94 2.40
C LEU A 373 -12.17 -0.62 1.69
N HIS A 374 -12.33 -0.65 0.36
CA HIS A 374 -12.72 0.53 -0.43
C HIS A 374 -14.10 1.07 -0.01
N ARG A 375 -15.10 0.18 0.13
CA ARG A 375 -16.43 0.52 0.63
C ARG A 375 -16.40 1.17 2.03
N GLN A 376 -15.56 0.65 2.93
CA GLN A 376 -15.38 1.24 4.27
C GLN A 376 -14.68 2.61 4.20
N ALA A 377 -13.66 2.77 3.34
CA ALA A 377 -13.02 4.07 3.13
C ALA A 377 -13.98 5.14 2.57
N GLN A 378 -14.87 4.77 1.65
CA GLN A 378 -15.93 5.67 1.16
C GLN A 378 -16.88 6.10 2.29
N ASN A 379 -17.29 5.18 3.16
CA ASN A 379 -18.08 5.50 4.35
C ASN A 379 -17.33 6.45 5.29
N LEU A 380 -16.04 6.24 5.52
CA LEU A 380 -15.21 7.13 6.33
C LEU A 380 -15.08 8.54 5.73
N VAL A 381 -14.92 8.68 4.42
CA VAL A 381 -14.92 9.99 3.73
C VAL A 381 -16.26 10.70 3.95
N ALA A 382 -17.39 9.99 3.81
CA ALA A 382 -18.72 10.53 4.05
C ALA A 382 -18.91 10.95 5.52
N LEU A 383 -18.48 10.13 6.48
CA LEU A 383 -18.59 10.42 7.92
C LEU A 383 -17.67 11.57 8.37
N LYS A 384 -16.42 11.65 7.87
CA LYS A 384 -15.54 12.80 8.13
C LYS A 384 -16.18 14.10 7.66
N LYS A 385 -16.82 14.09 6.48
CA LYS A 385 -17.56 15.26 5.96
C LYS A 385 -18.82 15.57 6.78
N LYS A 386 -19.59 14.55 7.19
CA LYS A 386 -20.78 14.70 8.05
C LYS A 386 -20.45 15.37 9.38
N TYR A 387 -19.29 15.04 9.96
CA TYR A 387 -18.87 15.48 11.28
C TYR A 387 -17.78 16.56 11.29
N GLU A 388 -17.45 17.15 10.15
CA GLU A 388 -16.32 18.09 9.99
C GLU A 388 -16.31 19.22 11.04
N ALA A 389 -17.47 19.82 11.32
CA ALA A 389 -17.63 20.90 12.29
C ALA A 389 -17.54 20.46 13.77
N ALA A 390 -17.65 19.16 14.06
CA ALA A 390 -17.57 18.59 15.42
C ALA A 390 -16.19 18.00 15.75
N ILE A 391 -15.32 17.79 14.75
CA ILE A 391 -13.99 17.21 14.94
C ILE A 391 -13.04 18.28 15.50
N SER A 392 -12.69 18.16 16.77
CA SER A 392 -11.74 19.04 17.48
C SER A 392 -10.72 18.20 18.25
N PRO A 393 -9.39 18.45 18.13
CA PRO A 393 -8.36 17.69 18.86
C PRO A 393 -8.46 17.72 20.41
N LEU A 394 -9.36 18.53 20.97
CA LEU A 394 -9.65 18.59 22.41
C LEU A 394 -10.87 17.74 22.81
N GLU A 395 -11.69 17.35 21.83
CA GLU A 395 -12.95 16.62 22.01
C GLU A 395 -12.81 15.16 21.57
N ASP A 396 -13.77 14.32 21.95
CA ASP A 396 -13.87 12.96 21.40
C ASP A 396 -14.44 12.98 19.97
N LEU A 397 -14.07 11.96 19.19
CA LEU A 397 -14.69 11.75 17.89
C LEU A 397 -16.15 11.32 18.08
N PRO A 398 -17.10 11.80 17.25
CA PRO A 398 -18.47 11.28 17.24
C PRO A 398 -18.49 9.76 17.10
N GLU A 399 -19.29 9.10 17.94
CA GLU A 399 -19.25 7.65 18.15
C GLU A 399 -19.39 6.84 16.86
N GLU A 400 -20.32 7.21 15.97
CA GLU A 400 -20.50 6.59 14.66
C GLU A 400 -19.22 6.63 13.79
N TYR A 401 -18.48 7.74 13.84
CA TYR A 401 -17.23 7.92 13.08
C TYR A 401 -16.07 7.19 13.76
N LEU A 402 -15.98 7.20 15.08
CA LEU A 402 -15.01 6.40 15.83
C LEU A 402 -15.19 4.91 15.56
N ASN A 403 -16.41 4.39 15.69
CA ASN A 403 -16.72 2.97 15.46
C ASN A 403 -16.39 2.57 14.01
N ALA A 404 -16.71 3.41 13.02
CA ALA A 404 -16.32 3.17 11.64
C ALA A 404 -14.79 3.13 11.43
N LEU A 405 -14.02 4.00 12.10
CA LEU A 405 -12.55 4.00 12.06
C LEU A 405 -11.99 2.71 12.69
N LEU A 406 -12.57 2.25 13.81
CA LEU A 406 -12.17 1.04 14.50
C LEU A 406 -12.51 -0.22 13.69
N THR A 407 -13.68 -0.30 13.06
CA THR A 407 -14.02 -1.38 12.11
C THR A 407 -13.03 -1.41 10.95
N PHE A 408 -12.75 -0.26 10.33
CA PHE A 408 -11.78 -0.18 9.22
C PHE A 408 -10.36 -0.60 9.63
N ARG A 409 -9.90 -0.16 10.81
CA ARG A 409 -8.65 -0.60 11.41
C ARG A 409 -8.61 -2.12 11.62
N HIS A 410 -9.69 -2.72 12.11
CA HIS A 410 -9.80 -4.16 12.27
C HIS A 410 -9.70 -4.88 10.92
N PHE A 411 -10.45 -4.44 9.90
CA PHE A 411 -10.41 -5.05 8.57
C PHE A 411 -9.03 -4.95 7.91
N LEU A 412 -8.32 -3.83 8.05
CA LEU A 412 -6.93 -3.70 7.59
C LEU A 412 -5.99 -4.70 8.29
N ASN A 413 -6.12 -4.84 9.62
CA ASN A 413 -5.35 -5.79 10.43
C ASN A 413 -5.68 -7.26 10.14
N GLN A 414 -6.85 -7.57 9.56
CA GLN A 414 -7.17 -8.91 9.04
C GLN A 414 -6.61 -9.10 7.62
N ALA A 415 -6.82 -8.13 6.72
CA ALA A 415 -6.38 -8.18 5.33
C ALA A 415 -4.85 -8.33 5.20
N VAL A 416 -4.07 -7.68 6.07
CA VAL A 416 -2.59 -7.78 6.07
C VAL A 416 -2.07 -9.22 6.24
N LYS A 417 -2.83 -10.09 6.93
CA LYS A 417 -2.40 -11.46 7.24
C LYS A 417 -2.23 -12.31 5.99
N GLY A 418 -2.99 -12.04 4.92
CA GLY A 418 -2.87 -12.73 3.63
C GLY A 418 -1.49 -12.52 3.01
N PRO A 419 -1.13 -11.28 2.61
CA PRO A 419 0.18 -10.95 2.05
C PRO A 419 1.37 -11.35 2.93
N LEU A 420 1.28 -11.27 4.26
CA LEU A 420 2.35 -11.73 5.15
C LEU A 420 2.54 -13.26 5.09
N ASN A 421 1.47 -14.05 5.05
CA ASN A 421 1.53 -15.50 4.88
C ASN A 421 2.02 -15.91 3.48
N GLN A 422 1.64 -15.18 2.43
CA GLN A 422 2.19 -15.35 1.08
C GLN A 422 3.69 -15.10 1.08
N LEU A 423 4.15 -13.99 1.66
CA LEU A 423 5.56 -13.62 1.76
C LEU A 423 6.38 -14.65 2.56
N LYS A 424 5.78 -15.31 3.56
CA LYS A 424 6.38 -16.41 4.34
C LYS A 424 6.70 -17.65 3.52
N THR A 425 5.90 -17.91 2.49
CA THR A 425 6.08 -19.03 1.55
C THR A 425 7.02 -18.60 0.41
N ALA A 426 6.69 -17.46 -0.21
CA ALA A 426 7.29 -16.97 -1.44
C ALA A 426 8.68 -16.34 -1.26
N GLY A 427 8.95 -15.69 -0.13
CA GLY A 427 10.25 -15.07 0.16
C GLY A 427 11.38 -16.09 0.24
N PRO A 428 11.27 -17.13 1.09
CA PRO A 428 12.27 -18.21 1.14
C PRO A 428 12.37 -19.03 -0.14
N ALA A 429 11.25 -19.21 -0.87
CA ALA A 429 11.22 -19.90 -2.15
C ALA A 429 11.60 -19.02 -3.35
N CYS A 430 11.84 -17.72 -3.16
CA CYS A 430 12.24 -16.79 -4.23
C CYS A 430 13.54 -17.28 -4.89
N PRO A 431 13.60 -17.51 -6.22
CA PRO A 431 14.71 -18.22 -6.85
C PRO A 431 16.12 -17.70 -6.49
N PRO A 432 16.39 -16.37 -6.46
CA PRO A 432 17.66 -15.82 -6.01
C PRO A 432 17.98 -16.10 -4.52
N MET A 433 16.96 -16.19 -3.67
CA MET A 433 17.07 -16.35 -2.22
C MET A 433 17.04 -17.82 -1.74
N ARG A 434 16.54 -18.76 -2.54
CA ARG A 434 16.42 -20.21 -2.18
C ARG A 434 17.69 -20.76 -1.53
N ARG A 435 18.86 -20.31 -1.98
CA ARG A 435 20.18 -20.73 -1.45
C ARG A 435 20.35 -20.54 0.06
N PHE A 436 19.65 -19.59 0.68
CA PHE A 436 19.77 -19.31 2.12
C PHE A 436 18.95 -20.26 3.01
N PHE A 437 18.17 -21.15 2.39
CA PHE A 437 17.23 -22.03 3.09
C PHE A 437 17.40 -23.48 2.64
N VAL A 438 17.13 -24.41 3.57
CA VAL A 438 16.93 -25.83 3.30
C VAL A 438 15.61 -26.25 3.91
N ARG A 439 14.88 -27.14 3.25
CA ARG A 439 13.66 -27.73 3.81
C ARG A 439 14.04 -28.84 4.80
N ARG A 440 13.24 -29.04 5.84
CA ARG A 440 13.29 -30.29 6.61
C ARG A 440 12.67 -31.43 5.78
N PRO A 441 13.11 -32.69 5.95
CA PRO A 441 12.38 -33.83 5.39
C PRO A 441 10.91 -33.76 5.83
N PRO A 442 9.94 -33.98 4.93
CA PRO A 442 8.53 -33.86 5.28
C PRO A 442 8.09 -35.03 6.17
N GLU A 443 7.17 -34.76 7.09
CA GLU A 443 6.59 -35.77 8.00
C GLU A 443 5.83 -36.87 7.23
N ASP A 444 5.17 -36.48 6.14
CA ASP A 444 4.52 -37.36 5.18
C ASP A 444 4.73 -36.84 3.74
N ALA A 445 4.80 -37.76 2.78
CA ALA A 445 5.05 -37.48 1.37
C ALA A 445 3.93 -36.69 0.66
N SER A 446 2.73 -36.62 1.23
CA SER A 446 1.61 -35.81 0.72
C SER A 446 1.38 -34.50 1.50
N SER A 447 2.08 -34.29 2.62
CA SER A 447 1.86 -33.14 3.50
C SER A 447 1.95 -31.79 2.77
N SER A 448 1.11 -30.84 3.16
CA SER A 448 1.22 -29.41 2.81
C SER A 448 2.07 -28.63 3.81
N LYS A 449 2.29 -29.19 5.01
CA LYS A 449 3.08 -28.56 6.08
C LYS A 449 4.56 -28.79 5.79
N MET A 450 5.27 -27.71 5.51
CA MET A 450 6.71 -27.74 5.27
C MET A 450 7.41 -26.76 6.22
N ALA A 451 8.46 -27.24 6.89
CA ALA A 451 9.35 -26.41 7.69
C ALA A 451 10.66 -26.17 6.92
N ILE A 452 11.17 -24.95 7.00
CA ILE A 452 12.48 -24.56 6.48
C ILE A 452 13.45 -24.25 7.62
N SER A 453 14.73 -24.24 7.31
CA SER A 453 15.82 -23.88 8.22
C SER A 453 16.90 -23.14 7.43
N ALA A 454 17.73 -22.32 8.09
CA ALA A 454 18.80 -21.62 7.40
C ALA A 454 19.84 -22.61 6.85
N SER A 455 20.34 -22.40 5.63
CA SER A 455 21.33 -23.30 4.99
C SER A 455 22.75 -23.20 5.57
N GLY A 456 22.97 -22.37 6.59
CA GLY A 456 24.31 -22.10 7.14
C GLY A 456 25.20 -21.20 6.25
N LEU A 457 24.76 -20.85 5.03
CA LEU A 457 25.53 -19.96 4.15
C LEU A 457 25.79 -18.60 4.81
N LYS A 458 27.06 -18.17 4.75
CA LYS A 458 27.49 -16.80 5.06
C LYS A 458 26.75 -15.82 4.13
N LYS A 459 26.39 -14.67 4.70
CA LYS A 459 25.64 -13.60 4.03
C LYS A 459 26.49 -12.33 4.03
N THR A 460 26.36 -11.51 3.00
CA THR A 460 26.80 -10.11 3.04
C THR A 460 25.94 -9.32 4.04
N ASN A 461 26.36 -8.11 4.39
CA ASN A 461 25.58 -7.24 5.28
C ASN A 461 24.20 -6.90 4.66
N VAL A 462 24.16 -6.63 3.35
CA VAL A 462 22.93 -6.32 2.61
C VAL A 462 21.99 -7.54 2.58
N GLU A 463 22.50 -8.73 2.26
CA GLU A 463 21.72 -9.98 2.31
C GLU A 463 21.14 -10.25 3.70
N ALA A 464 21.93 -10.00 4.76
CA ALA A 464 21.49 -10.18 6.14
C ALA A 464 20.44 -9.14 6.57
N GLN A 465 20.53 -7.89 6.11
CA GLN A 465 19.54 -6.84 6.38
C GLN A 465 18.23 -7.09 5.64
N LEU A 466 18.29 -7.43 4.34
CA LEU A 466 17.12 -7.77 3.54
C LEU A 466 16.37 -8.98 4.14
N LEU A 467 17.08 -10.05 4.48
CA LEU A 467 16.49 -11.22 5.13
C LEU A 467 15.89 -10.89 6.50
N TYR A 468 16.52 -10.02 7.30
CA TYR A 468 15.98 -9.60 8.59
C TYR A 468 14.65 -8.83 8.47
N LEU A 469 14.55 -7.90 7.51
CA LEU A 469 13.33 -7.12 7.27
C LEU A 469 12.20 -8.03 6.75
N LEU A 470 12.49 -8.88 5.77
CA LEU A 470 11.52 -9.84 5.24
C LEU A 470 11.08 -10.87 6.29
N GLN A 471 12.00 -11.36 7.14
CA GLN A 471 11.66 -12.22 8.28
C GLN A 471 10.77 -11.52 9.29
N THR A 472 11.08 -10.27 9.64
CA THR A 472 10.26 -9.46 10.55
C THR A 472 8.82 -9.35 10.04
N LEU A 473 8.63 -9.09 8.74
CA LEU A 473 7.30 -9.08 8.12
C LEU A 473 6.65 -10.48 8.16
N TRP A 474 7.29 -11.50 7.60
CA TRP A 474 6.63 -12.79 7.35
C TRP A 474 6.48 -13.69 8.58
N GLU A 475 7.23 -13.43 9.66
CA GLU A 475 7.01 -14.10 10.95
C GLU A 475 5.75 -13.57 11.65
N ASN A 476 5.37 -12.31 11.38
CA ASN A 476 4.21 -11.63 11.95
C ASN A 476 4.13 -11.79 13.49
N GLY A 477 5.29 -11.64 14.14
CA GLY A 477 5.47 -11.87 15.57
C GLY A 477 5.80 -10.60 16.35
N ASN A 478 6.30 -10.78 17.58
CA ASN A 478 6.61 -9.69 18.51
C ASN A 478 7.51 -8.60 17.91
N ASN A 479 8.48 -8.96 17.05
CA ASN A 479 9.33 -7.97 16.38
C ASN A 479 8.53 -7.04 15.45
N LEU A 480 7.54 -7.55 14.71
CA LEU A 480 6.70 -6.72 13.84
C LEU A 480 5.79 -5.79 14.64
N PHE A 481 5.27 -6.28 15.77
CA PHE A 481 4.50 -5.48 16.72
C PHE A 481 5.33 -4.30 17.27
N LEU A 482 6.54 -4.57 17.77
CA LEU A 482 7.42 -3.54 18.34
C LEU A 482 7.98 -2.55 17.30
N LEU A 483 8.29 -3.04 16.08
CA LEU A 483 8.88 -2.22 15.02
C LEU A 483 7.84 -1.45 14.20
N ARG A 484 6.58 -1.93 14.22
CA ARG A 484 5.41 -1.57 13.38
C ARG A 484 5.54 -1.88 11.90
N LEU A 485 4.42 -2.32 11.32
CA LEU A 485 4.31 -2.68 9.90
C LEU A 485 4.71 -1.53 8.97
N SER A 486 4.13 -0.34 9.16
CA SER A 486 4.38 0.86 8.35
C SER A 486 5.89 1.10 8.19
N ARG A 487 6.58 1.15 9.33
CA ARG A 487 8.02 1.43 9.41
C ARG A 487 8.92 0.31 8.88
N VAL A 488 8.56 -0.97 9.02
CA VAL A 488 9.35 -2.09 8.47
C VAL A 488 9.20 -2.16 6.95
N VAL A 489 8.02 -1.84 6.41
CA VAL A 489 7.79 -1.77 4.96
C VAL A 489 8.52 -0.55 4.36
N ASP A 490 8.50 0.61 5.03
CA ASP A 490 9.28 1.80 4.64
C ASP A 490 10.79 1.49 4.54
N GLU A 491 11.36 0.83 5.55
CA GLU A 491 12.79 0.47 5.60
C GLU A 491 13.15 -0.61 4.56
N LEU A 492 12.24 -1.54 4.25
CA LEU A 492 12.42 -2.51 3.16
C LEU A 492 12.50 -1.80 1.80
N GLU A 493 11.56 -0.90 1.49
CA GLU A 493 11.59 -0.15 0.23
C GLU A 493 12.82 0.75 0.14
N ARG A 494 13.19 1.42 1.23
CA ARG A 494 14.41 2.23 1.31
C ARG A 494 15.65 1.40 0.94
N LEU A 495 15.80 0.21 1.55
CA LEU A 495 16.90 -0.70 1.25
C LEU A 495 16.92 -1.12 -0.23
N LEU A 496 15.76 -1.48 -0.80
CA LEU A 496 15.66 -1.87 -2.21
C LEU A 496 15.99 -0.72 -3.19
N LEU A 497 15.73 0.53 -2.80
CA LEU A 497 16.07 1.71 -3.58
C LEU A 497 17.55 2.14 -3.44
N THR A 498 18.16 1.96 -2.26
CA THR A 498 19.56 2.38 -2.02
C THR A 498 20.59 1.31 -2.38
N GLU A 499 20.23 0.02 -2.27
CA GLU A 499 21.13 -1.12 -2.49
C GLU A 499 20.65 -2.00 -3.67
N PRO A 500 21.14 -1.77 -4.90
CA PRO A 500 20.74 -2.57 -6.07
C PRO A 500 20.93 -4.08 -5.90
N THR A 501 21.93 -4.49 -5.12
CA THR A 501 22.18 -5.91 -4.80
C THR A 501 21.13 -6.55 -3.89
N ALA A 502 20.36 -5.75 -3.15
CA ALA A 502 19.15 -6.22 -2.47
C ALA A 502 18.00 -6.40 -3.48
N GLY A 503 17.88 -5.48 -4.44
CA GLY A 503 16.94 -5.56 -5.56
C GLY A 503 17.11 -6.87 -6.35
N ASP A 504 18.34 -7.23 -6.74
CA ASP A 504 18.65 -8.47 -7.49
C ASP A 504 18.17 -9.78 -6.81
N LEU A 505 17.88 -9.74 -5.50
CA LEU A 505 17.36 -10.89 -4.74
C LEU A 505 15.82 -11.01 -4.79
N ILE A 506 15.12 -9.97 -5.22
CA ILE A 506 13.66 -9.88 -5.28
C ILE A 506 13.14 -10.21 -6.69
N SER A 507 12.31 -11.25 -6.80
CA SER A 507 11.60 -11.57 -8.04
C SER A 507 10.40 -10.63 -8.29
N ASN A 508 9.87 -10.61 -9.51
CA ASN A 508 8.60 -9.92 -9.81
C ASN A 508 7.45 -10.36 -8.89
N TYR A 509 7.41 -11.64 -8.53
CA TYR A 509 6.37 -12.19 -7.65
C TYR A 509 6.48 -11.60 -6.24
N VAL A 510 7.68 -11.60 -5.64
CA VAL A 510 7.91 -11.01 -4.31
C VAL A 510 7.74 -9.49 -4.33
N ALA A 511 8.18 -8.80 -5.38
CA ALA A 511 7.93 -7.36 -5.55
C ALA A 511 6.44 -7.01 -5.61
N ARG A 512 5.61 -7.85 -6.25
CA ARG A 512 4.15 -7.72 -6.25
C ARG A 512 3.56 -7.90 -4.85
N LEU A 513 4.03 -8.89 -4.08
CA LEU A 513 3.58 -9.12 -2.69
C LEU A 513 3.92 -7.94 -1.77
N VAL A 514 5.14 -7.40 -1.86
CA VAL A 514 5.56 -6.18 -1.13
C VAL A 514 4.72 -4.97 -1.57
N GLY A 515 4.43 -4.85 -2.87
CA GLY A 515 3.52 -3.83 -3.41
C GLY A 515 2.10 -3.92 -2.82
N ASN A 516 1.51 -5.11 -2.79
CA ASN A 516 0.20 -5.33 -2.16
C ASN A 516 0.23 -4.99 -0.65
N LEU A 517 1.25 -5.46 0.07
CA LEU A 517 1.42 -5.17 1.49
C LEU A 517 1.52 -3.66 1.76
N SER A 518 2.16 -2.90 0.87
CA SER A 518 2.35 -1.46 1.03
C SER A 518 1.05 -0.66 1.04
N ILE A 519 0.05 -1.05 0.26
CA ILE A 519 -1.22 -0.33 0.19
C ILE A 519 -1.98 -0.44 1.51
N ILE A 520 -2.07 -1.65 2.08
CA ILE A 520 -2.64 -1.88 3.41
C ILE A 520 -1.83 -1.13 4.48
N SER A 521 -0.50 -1.22 4.40
CA SER A 521 0.44 -0.55 5.30
C SER A 521 0.29 0.98 5.32
N GLN A 522 0.08 1.61 4.16
CA GLN A 522 -0.20 3.05 4.04
C GLN A 522 -1.58 3.42 4.60
N CYS A 523 -2.60 2.58 4.40
CA CYS A 523 -3.92 2.80 5.02
C CYS A 523 -3.85 2.73 6.55
N ILE A 524 -3.11 1.76 7.11
CA ILE A 524 -2.83 1.68 8.55
C ILE A 524 -2.07 2.92 9.02
N HIS A 525 -1.03 3.34 8.29
CA HIS A 525 -0.25 4.53 8.65
C HIS A 525 -1.09 5.81 8.69
N GLN A 526 -2.04 5.98 7.77
CA GLN A 526 -2.98 7.11 7.79
C GLN A 526 -3.84 7.15 9.06
N LEU A 527 -4.21 5.99 9.61
CA LEU A 527 -4.89 5.90 10.91
C LEU A 527 -3.92 6.20 12.07
N GLU A 528 -2.68 5.68 12.04
CA GLU A 528 -1.64 5.94 13.07
C GLU A 528 -1.35 7.44 13.26
N ILE A 529 -1.41 8.24 12.19
CA ILE A 529 -1.16 9.70 12.24
C ILE A 529 -2.39 10.54 12.60
N TYR A 530 -3.57 9.94 12.84
CA TYR A 530 -4.78 10.70 13.21
C TYR A 530 -4.79 11.09 14.69
N GLN A 531 -3.79 11.89 15.07
CA GLN A 531 -3.51 12.31 16.44
C GLN A 531 -4.41 13.50 16.85
N PRO A 532 -4.84 13.58 18.13
CA PRO A 532 -4.46 12.69 19.22
C PRO A 532 -5.26 11.37 19.29
N TRP A 533 -6.40 11.26 18.60
CA TRP A 533 -7.33 10.13 18.80
C TRP A 533 -6.73 8.74 18.53
N ALA A 534 -5.81 8.63 17.57
CA ALA A 534 -5.15 7.37 17.22
C ALA A 534 -4.40 6.70 18.39
N GLN A 535 -3.93 7.49 19.37
CA GLN A 535 -3.34 6.97 20.61
C GLN A 535 -4.33 6.16 21.46
N ASN A 536 -5.63 6.49 21.41
CA ASN A 536 -6.71 5.85 22.18
C ASN A 536 -7.39 4.69 21.42
N PHE A 537 -6.99 4.37 20.18
CA PHE A 537 -7.72 3.40 19.35
C PHE A 537 -7.72 1.97 19.89
N GLU A 538 -6.70 1.55 20.65
CA GLU A 538 -6.71 0.21 21.28
C GLU A 538 -7.70 0.14 22.45
N ASP A 539 -7.67 1.13 23.34
CA ASP A 539 -8.55 1.18 24.52
C ASP A 539 -10.02 1.44 24.13
N ALA A 540 -10.26 2.23 23.07
CA ALA A 540 -11.57 2.42 22.48
C ALA A 540 -12.07 1.13 21.79
N PHE A 541 -11.21 0.37 21.11
CA PHE A 541 -11.58 -0.89 20.46
C PHE A 541 -12.10 -1.92 21.46
N LEU A 542 -11.52 -2.02 22.67
CA LEU A 542 -11.98 -2.94 23.71
C LEU A 542 -13.45 -2.74 24.11
N ARG A 543 -14.02 -1.54 23.89
CA ARG A 543 -15.42 -1.21 24.20
C ARG A 543 -16.42 -1.71 23.15
N VAL A 544 -15.94 -2.00 21.93
CA VAL A 544 -16.75 -2.37 20.75
C VAL A 544 -16.20 -3.59 20.02
N GLU A 545 -15.32 -4.36 20.68
CA GLU A 545 -14.60 -5.48 20.07
C GLU A 545 -15.58 -6.58 19.63
N ALA A 546 -16.59 -6.89 20.43
CA ALA A 546 -17.55 -7.95 20.15
C ALA A 546 -18.39 -7.64 18.89
N GLU A 547 -18.88 -6.41 18.77
CA GLU A 547 -19.65 -5.91 17.64
C GLU A 547 -18.80 -5.94 16.35
N ILE A 548 -17.56 -5.45 16.42
CA ILE A 548 -16.66 -5.43 15.25
C ILE A 548 -16.25 -6.85 14.84
N GLN A 549 -15.97 -7.75 15.79
CA GLN A 549 -15.71 -9.16 15.49
C GLN A 549 -16.92 -9.85 14.87
N GLN A 550 -18.14 -9.55 15.34
CA GLN A 550 -19.38 -10.07 14.77
C GLN A 550 -19.62 -9.54 13.35
N GLU A 551 -19.43 -8.24 13.11
CA GLU A 551 -19.52 -7.64 11.77
C GLU A 551 -18.48 -8.27 10.83
N PHE A 552 -17.23 -8.45 11.29
CA PHE A 552 -16.19 -9.13 10.52
C PHE A 552 -16.59 -10.57 10.17
N ALA A 553 -17.09 -11.35 11.14
CA ALA A 553 -17.54 -12.73 10.90
C ALA A 553 -18.70 -12.80 9.89
N THR A 554 -19.67 -11.88 9.97
CA THR A 554 -20.79 -11.79 9.02
C THR A 554 -20.30 -11.43 7.61
N ARG A 555 -19.45 -10.40 7.46
CA ARG A 555 -18.94 -9.95 6.15
C ARG A 555 -17.97 -10.95 5.51
N SER A 556 -17.24 -11.72 6.32
CA SER A 556 -16.27 -12.71 5.84
C SER A 556 -16.83 -14.13 5.64
N GLU A 557 -18.11 -14.39 5.96
CA GLU A 557 -18.75 -15.68 5.69
C GLU A 557 -18.59 -16.13 4.22
N PRO A 558 -18.84 -15.28 3.20
CA PRO A 558 -18.66 -15.69 1.80
C PRO A 558 -17.22 -16.08 1.48
N TRP A 559 -16.24 -15.39 2.08
CA TRP A 559 -14.81 -15.65 1.88
C TRP A 559 -14.41 -17.01 2.44
N GLY A 560 -14.95 -17.39 3.61
CA GLY A 560 -14.80 -18.73 4.17
C GLY A 560 -15.35 -19.82 3.25
N GLN A 561 -16.48 -19.58 2.56
CA GLN A 561 -17.02 -20.50 1.57
C GLN A 561 -16.13 -20.59 0.32
N MET A 562 -15.53 -19.49 -0.15
CA MET A 562 -14.54 -19.52 -1.25
C MET A 562 -13.32 -20.37 -0.89
N MET A 563 -12.75 -20.19 0.31
CA MET A 563 -11.61 -20.98 0.81
C MET A 563 -11.96 -22.47 0.92
N ALA A 564 -13.17 -22.78 1.41
CA ALA A 564 -13.64 -24.16 1.55
C ALA A 564 -13.96 -24.83 0.20
N ALA A 565 -14.34 -24.07 -0.83
CA ALA A 565 -14.56 -24.57 -2.18
C ALA A 565 -13.23 -24.84 -2.90
N LEU A 566 -12.31 -23.88 -2.88
CA LEU A 566 -11.03 -23.91 -3.60
C LEU A 566 -9.92 -24.69 -2.88
N SER A 567 -10.26 -25.71 -2.08
CA SER A 567 -9.28 -26.57 -1.43
C SER A 567 -8.55 -27.47 -2.43
N ASP A 568 -7.28 -27.79 -2.18
CA ASP A 568 -6.45 -28.62 -3.07
C ASP A 568 -7.06 -30.00 -3.34
N THR A 569 -7.78 -30.57 -2.37
CA THR A 569 -8.57 -31.79 -2.48
C THR A 569 -9.73 -31.73 -3.49
N LYS A 570 -10.32 -30.55 -3.74
CA LYS A 570 -11.44 -30.36 -4.66
C LYS A 570 -11.00 -29.96 -6.07
N LEU A 571 -9.81 -29.36 -6.19
CA LEU A 571 -9.29 -28.84 -7.46
C LEU A 571 -8.53 -29.86 -8.33
N ALA A 572 -8.60 -31.15 -8.03
CA ALA A 572 -7.91 -32.19 -8.79
C ALA A 572 -8.32 -32.23 -10.28
N GLY A 573 -9.59 -31.99 -10.60
CA GLY A 573 -10.08 -31.88 -11.98
C GLY A 573 -9.46 -30.68 -12.73
N ALA A 574 -9.52 -29.49 -12.12
CA ALA A 574 -8.95 -28.27 -12.67
C ALA A 574 -7.42 -28.38 -12.83
N ALA A 575 -6.72 -28.99 -11.87
CA ALA A 575 -5.28 -29.23 -11.91
C ALA A 575 -4.81 -30.12 -13.08
N ARG A 576 -5.69 -31.00 -13.57
CA ARG A 576 -5.48 -31.80 -14.79
C ARG A 576 -5.65 -30.94 -16.04
N LEU A 577 -6.71 -30.12 -16.09
CA LEU A 577 -7.00 -29.22 -17.21
C LEU A 577 -5.98 -28.08 -17.36
N ALA A 578 -5.28 -27.71 -16.29
CA ALA A 578 -4.17 -26.75 -16.35
C ALA A 578 -2.90 -27.31 -17.03
N GLU A 579 -2.76 -28.63 -17.23
CA GLU A 579 -1.52 -29.24 -17.72
C GLU A 579 -1.14 -28.88 -19.17
N PRO A 580 -2.05 -28.91 -20.16
CA PRO A 580 -1.75 -28.44 -21.52
C PRO A 580 -1.30 -26.98 -21.55
N LEU A 581 -1.97 -26.12 -20.76
CA LEU A 581 -1.66 -24.69 -20.61
C LEU A 581 -0.25 -24.44 -20.02
N MET A 582 0.31 -25.39 -19.28
CA MET A 582 1.67 -25.28 -18.73
C MET A 582 2.74 -25.87 -19.68
N ARG A 583 2.54 -27.11 -20.12
CA ARG A 583 3.57 -27.93 -20.82
C ARG A 583 3.62 -27.69 -22.33
N SER A 584 2.47 -27.73 -23.01
CA SER A 584 2.38 -27.76 -24.49
C SER A 584 1.82 -26.44 -25.05
N PHE A 585 2.20 -25.33 -24.43
CA PHE A 585 1.56 -24.04 -24.64
C PHE A 585 1.97 -23.35 -25.94
N ALA A 586 1.00 -23.15 -26.85
CA ALA A 586 1.16 -22.40 -28.09
C ALA A 586 0.08 -21.32 -28.21
N TYR A 587 0.44 -20.07 -27.92
CA TYR A 587 -0.47 -18.91 -28.02
C TYR A 587 0.20 -17.78 -28.83
N PRO A 588 0.17 -17.85 -30.18
CA PRO A 588 0.93 -16.97 -31.08
C PRO A 588 0.29 -15.57 -31.22
N ILE A 589 -0.07 -14.94 -30.11
CA ILE A 589 -0.78 -13.64 -30.04
C ILE A 589 0.08 -12.46 -30.52
N ASP A 590 1.39 -12.66 -30.61
CA ASP A 590 2.39 -11.75 -31.15
C ASP A 590 2.67 -11.95 -32.66
N LYS A 591 2.07 -12.99 -33.28
CA LYS A 591 2.27 -13.31 -34.70
C LYS A 591 1.13 -12.77 -35.56
N ARG A 592 1.41 -12.63 -36.85
CA ARG A 592 0.40 -12.30 -37.87
C ARG A 592 -0.75 -13.31 -37.83
N ARG A 593 -1.99 -12.82 -37.95
CA ARG A 593 -3.17 -13.69 -38.13
C ARG A 593 -3.05 -14.48 -39.44
N THR A 594 -3.01 -15.80 -39.29
CA THR A 594 -3.15 -16.81 -40.34
C THR A 594 -4.15 -17.85 -39.81
N LYS A 595 -4.73 -18.66 -40.69
CA LYS A 595 -5.65 -19.74 -40.27
C LYS A 595 -5.07 -20.61 -39.14
N GLU A 596 -3.85 -21.11 -39.32
CA GLU A 596 -3.12 -21.91 -38.33
C GLU A 596 -2.90 -21.17 -36.99
N ASN A 597 -2.52 -19.89 -37.03
CA ASN A 597 -2.32 -19.11 -35.81
C ASN A 597 -3.65 -18.84 -35.09
N VAL A 598 -4.73 -18.55 -35.83
CA VAL A 598 -6.07 -18.36 -35.25
C VAL A 598 -6.60 -19.65 -34.62
N GLU A 599 -6.38 -20.81 -35.26
CA GLU A 599 -6.74 -22.11 -34.69
C GLU A 599 -5.97 -22.39 -33.39
N LYS A 600 -4.66 -22.10 -33.32
CA LYS A 600 -3.86 -22.22 -32.08
C LYS A 600 -4.33 -21.27 -30.98
N LEU A 601 -4.63 -20.01 -31.30
CA LEU A 601 -5.18 -19.03 -30.35
C LEU A 601 -6.49 -19.54 -29.75
N ARG A 602 -7.45 -19.94 -30.60
CA ARG A 602 -8.75 -20.46 -30.16
C ARG A 602 -8.62 -21.77 -29.38
N GLN A 603 -7.64 -22.63 -29.68
CA GLN A 603 -7.44 -23.84 -28.88
C GLN A 603 -6.94 -23.53 -27.47
N ALA A 604 -5.94 -22.65 -27.32
CA ALA A 604 -5.46 -22.25 -25.99
C ALA A 604 -6.54 -21.49 -25.17
N GLU A 605 -7.41 -20.72 -25.83
CA GLU A 605 -8.58 -20.09 -25.21
C GLU A 605 -9.60 -21.15 -24.74
N ARG A 606 -9.94 -22.16 -25.55
CA ARG A 606 -10.81 -23.28 -25.14
C ARG A 606 -10.23 -24.09 -23.99
N ASP A 607 -8.91 -24.34 -23.98
CA ASP A 607 -8.24 -25.06 -22.89
C ASP A 607 -8.35 -24.28 -21.56
N LEU A 608 -8.28 -22.95 -21.62
CA LEU A 608 -8.52 -22.06 -20.49
C LEU A 608 -10.00 -22.05 -20.08
N ASP A 609 -10.93 -22.02 -21.03
CA ASP A 609 -12.38 -22.06 -20.77
C ASP A 609 -12.78 -23.39 -20.09
N MET A 610 -12.22 -24.53 -20.50
CA MET A 610 -12.42 -25.82 -19.84
C MET A 610 -11.89 -25.81 -18.40
N PHE A 611 -10.71 -25.25 -18.16
CA PHE A 611 -10.17 -25.10 -16.81
C PHE A 611 -11.11 -24.28 -15.92
N TRP A 612 -11.60 -23.13 -16.40
CA TRP A 612 -12.48 -22.26 -15.61
C TRP A 612 -13.89 -22.81 -15.44
N ALA A 613 -14.42 -23.59 -16.39
CA ALA A 613 -15.68 -24.31 -16.22
C ALA A 613 -15.62 -25.32 -15.06
N GLU A 614 -14.47 -25.97 -14.86
CA GLU A 614 -14.24 -26.89 -13.73
C GLU A 614 -14.04 -26.14 -12.40
N VAL A 615 -13.36 -24.99 -12.40
CA VAL A 615 -13.30 -24.10 -11.21
C VAL A 615 -14.70 -23.62 -10.84
N ASP A 616 -15.49 -23.18 -11.81
CA ASP A 616 -16.88 -22.77 -11.61
C ASP A 616 -17.74 -23.95 -11.12
N LEU A 617 -17.50 -25.18 -11.58
CA LEU A 617 -18.15 -26.40 -11.05
C LEU A 617 -17.86 -26.57 -9.55
N VAL A 618 -16.61 -26.40 -9.13
CA VAL A 618 -16.19 -26.49 -7.73
C VAL A 618 -16.78 -25.34 -6.88
N MET A 619 -17.01 -24.17 -7.48
CA MET A 619 -17.60 -23.00 -6.82
C MET A 619 -19.14 -23.02 -6.73
N ARG A 620 -19.85 -23.88 -7.48
CA ARG A 620 -21.34 -23.93 -7.46
C ARG A 620 -21.93 -24.03 -6.04
N PRO A 621 -21.43 -24.86 -5.10
CA PRO A 621 -21.99 -24.95 -3.76
C PRO A 621 -21.89 -23.66 -2.94
N ALA A 622 -20.84 -22.85 -3.16
CA ALA A 622 -20.63 -21.58 -2.46
C ALA A 622 -21.49 -20.44 -3.05
N SER A 623 -21.91 -20.54 -4.32
CA SER A 623 -22.54 -19.46 -5.09
C SER A 623 -23.74 -18.79 -4.44
N SER A 624 -24.54 -19.52 -3.66
CA SER A 624 -25.71 -18.97 -2.95
C SER A 624 -25.36 -17.94 -1.87
N LYS A 625 -24.15 -18.04 -1.31
CA LYS A 625 -23.54 -17.12 -0.34
C LYS A 625 -22.68 -16.03 -0.98
N LEU A 626 -22.39 -16.13 -2.28
CA LEU A 626 -21.67 -15.11 -3.05
C LEU A 626 -22.61 -14.01 -3.58
N LYS A 627 -23.74 -13.76 -2.91
CA LYS A 627 -24.64 -12.68 -3.31
C LYS A 627 -24.10 -11.34 -2.83
N ASP A 628 -24.20 -10.34 -3.69
CA ASP A 628 -23.80 -8.94 -3.47
C ASP A 628 -22.29 -8.72 -3.28
N THR A 629 -21.47 -9.77 -3.41
CA THR A 629 -20.01 -9.71 -3.31
C THR A 629 -19.35 -9.13 -4.57
N ALA A 630 -18.09 -8.74 -4.46
CA ALA A 630 -17.36 -8.09 -5.56
C ALA A 630 -17.11 -9.05 -6.74
N VAL A 631 -16.77 -10.31 -6.46
CA VAL A 631 -16.62 -11.38 -7.47
C VAL A 631 -17.92 -11.56 -8.27
N GLN A 632 -19.09 -11.55 -7.59
CA GLN A 632 -20.37 -11.71 -8.28
C GLN A 632 -20.68 -10.53 -9.20
N LYS A 633 -20.42 -9.29 -8.74
CA LYS A 633 -20.63 -8.07 -9.55
C LYS A 633 -19.74 -8.10 -10.80
N LEU A 634 -18.46 -8.43 -10.66
CA LEU A 634 -17.54 -8.62 -11.77
C LEU A 634 -18.07 -9.65 -12.78
N PHE A 635 -18.52 -10.83 -12.30
CA PHE A 635 -19.00 -11.91 -13.17
C PHE A 635 -20.36 -11.60 -13.82
N THR A 636 -21.12 -10.66 -13.27
CA THR A 636 -22.39 -10.17 -13.84
C THR A 636 -22.15 -9.16 -14.97
N GLN A 637 -21.15 -8.29 -14.83
CA GLN A 637 -20.97 -7.10 -15.67
C GLN A 637 -19.93 -7.28 -16.78
N ALA A 638 -18.99 -8.22 -16.64
CA ALA A 638 -17.88 -8.39 -17.56
C ALA A 638 -18.11 -9.46 -18.64
N SER A 639 -17.64 -9.16 -19.86
CA SER A 639 -17.52 -10.11 -20.96
C SER A 639 -16.05 -10.39 -21.32
N LEU A 640 -15.75 -11.64 -21.64
CA LEU A 640 -14.45 -12.12 -22.08
C LEU A 640 -14.24 -11.84 -23.57
N GLN A 641 -13.10 -11.23 -23.91
CA GLN A 641 -12.70 -11.10 -25.32
C GLN A 641 -12.08 -12.42 -25.81
N ARG A 642 -12.71 -13.05 -26.80
CA ARG A 642 -12.22 -14.26 -27.46
C ARG A 642 -11.78 -14.00 -28.90
N THR A 643 -10.95 -14.89 -29.45
CA THR A 643 -10.48 -14.83 -30.84
C THR A 643 -11.59 -15.32 -31.77
N PRO A 644 -12.01 -14.51 -32.77
CA PRO A 644 -13.06 -14.88 -33.72
C PRO A 644 -12.62 -16.04 -34.64
N GLU A 645 -13.57 -16.62 -35.35
CA GLU A 645 -13.27 -17.59 -36.41
C GLU A 645 -12.44 -16.97 -37.54
N TRP A 646 -11.61 -17.80 -38.20
CA TRP A 646 -10.91 -17.39 -39.41
C TRP A 646 -11.89 -17.29 -40.59
N VAL A 647 -11.79 -16.21 -41.37
CA VAL A 647 -12.65 -15.97 -42.55
C VAL A 647 -11.75 -15.69 -43.75
N ASP A 648 -11.96 -16.41 -44.85
CA ASP A 648 -11.07 -16.39 -46.03
C ASP A 648 -11.26 -15.19 -47.00
N GLN A 649 -12.08 -14.18 -46.66
CA GLN A 649 -12.43 -13.09 -47.59
C GLN A 649 -11.64 -11.78 -47.38
N PRO A 650 -11.21 -11.10 -48.46
CA PRO A 650 -10.57 -9.79 -48.40
C PRO A 650 -11.62 -8.65 -48.37
N THR A 651 -12.04 -8.23 -47.18
CA THR A 651 -12.90 -7.04 -47.01
C THR A 651 -12.06 -5.75 -47.18
N PRO A 652 -12.59 -4.65 -47.79
CA PRO A 652 -11.80 -3.45 -48.06
C PRO A 652 -11.26 -2.74 -46.81
N LEU A 653 -10.24 -1.91 -47.03
CA LEU A 653 -9.37 -1.24 -46.04
C LEU A 653 -10.01 -0.40 -44.91
N ASN A 654 -11.34 -0.28 -44.83
CA ASN A 654 -12.04 0.50 -43.80
C ASN A 654 -13.34 -0.21 -43.36
N ALA A 655 -13.25 -1.21 -42.46
CA ALA A 655 -14.30 -1.63 -41.50
C ALA A 655 -13.97 -3.00 -40.84
N ALA A 656 -12.92 -3.04 -40.01
CA ALA A 656 -12.68 -4.18 -39.11
C ALA A 656 -11.85 -3.77 -37.88
N ALA A 657 -12.36 -2.80 -37.10
CA ALA A 657 -11.85 -2.60 -35.74
C ALA A 657 -12.21 -3.83 -34.90
N THR A 658 -11.29 -4.80 -34.84
CA THR A 658 -11.24 -5.89 -33.85
C THR A 658 -12.60 -6.50 -33.47
N ALA A 659 -13.25 -7.19 -34.41
CA ALA A 659 -14.41 -8.03 -34.09
C ALA A 659 -13.97 -9.20 -33.18
N HIS A 660 -14.03 -8.97 -31.86
CA HIS A 660 -13.89 -10.01 -30.84
C HIS A 660 -15.25 -10.66 -30.61
N MET A 661 -15.25 -11.96 -30.32
CA MET A 661 -16.46 -12.58 -29.78
C MET A 661 -16.48 -12.30 -28.28
N GLU A 662 -17.55 -11.67 -27.81
CA GLU A 662 -17.80 -11.50 -26.39
C GLU A 662 -18.48 -12.77 -25.84
N GLN A 663 -17.97 -13.25 -24.70
CA GLN A 663 -18.56 -14.37 -23.95
C GLN A 663 -18.76 -13.96 -22.49
N PRO A 664 -19.75 -14.51 -21.77
CA PRO A 664 -19.92 -14.20 -20.35
C PRO A 664 -18.71 -14.64 -19.51
N LEU A 665 -18.32 -13.85 -18.51
CA LEU A 665 -17.14 -14.15 -17.68
C LEU A 665 -17.25 -15.47 -16.89
N SER A 666 -18.46 -15.89 -16.51
CA SER A 666 -18.73 -17.19 -15.90
C SER A 666 -20.09 -17.76 -16.35
N PRO A 667 -20.12 -18.97 -16.95
CA PRO A 667 -21.39 -19.66 -17.26
C PRO A 667 -22.23 -19.97 -16.02
N LEU A 668 -21.59 -20.23 -14.87
CA LEU A 668 -22.28 -20.51 -13.61
C LEU A 668 -23.23 -19.38 -13.20
N TYR A 669 -22.82 -18.13 -13.39
CA TYR A 669 -23.68 -16.99 -13.06
C TYR A 669 -24.98 -17.03 -13.87
N PHE A 670 -24.88 -17.27 -15.18
CA PHE A 670 -26.04 -17.36 -16.07
C PHE A 670 -26.88 -18.61 -15.83
N ASP A 671 -26.27 -19.76 -15.51
CA ASP A 671 -26.98 -20.96 -15.07
C ASP A 671 -27.86 -20.68 -13.83
N LEU A 672 -27.32 -19.96 -12.84
CA LEU A 672 -28.01 -19.62 -11.59
C LEU A 672 -29.08 -18.54 -11.76
N TRP A 673 -28.87 -17.59 -12.67
CA TRP A 673 -29.84 -16.54 -12.99
C TRP A 673 -31.02 -17.10 -13.79
N ASN A 674 -30.75 -17.88 -14.82
CA ASN A 674 -31.77 -18.49 -15.68
C ASN A 674 -32.51 -19.65 -14.98
N GLY A 675 -31.86 -20.31 -14.00
CA GLY A 675 -32.41 -21.40 -13.20
C GLY A 675 -33.58 -21.06 -12.26
N ARG A 676 -34.19 -19.89 -12.37
CA ARG A 676 -35.47 -19.54 -11.72
C ARG A 676 -36.69 -19.53 -12.65
N ALA A 677 -36.51 -19.89 -13.93
CA ALA A 677 -37.59 -19.96 -14.91
C ALA A 677 -37.61 -21.31 -15.66
N GLU A 678 -37.78 -22.43 -14.94
CA GLU A 678 -38.19 -23.69 -15.59
C GLU A 678 -39.71 -23.80 -15.69
N ALA A 679 -40.28 -23.32 -16.80
CA ALA A 679 -41.57 -23.79 -17.31
C ALA A 679 -41.69 -23.52 -18.82
N GLN A 680 -41.61 -24.59 -19.63
CA GLN A 680 -41.91 -24.64 -21.08
C GLN A 680 -40.85 -23.91 -21.96
N THR A 681 -40.37 -24.42 -23.10
CA THR A 681 -40.83 -25.51 -23.99
C THR A 681 -39.69 -26.40 -24.52
N LYS A 682 -40.02 -27.65 -24.90
CA LYS A 682 -39.15 -28.59 -25.64
C LYS A 682 -39.20 -28.36 -27.17
N HIS A 683 -38.28 -29.04 -27.88
CA HIS A 683 -38.15 -29.17 -29.34
C HIS A 683 -37.53 -27.94 -30.04
N GLY A 684 -36.77 -28.06 -31.12
CA GLY A 684 -36.30 -29.21 -31.89
C GLY A 684 -35.32 -28.72 -32.98
N GLY A 685 -34.43 -29.57 -33.50
CA GLY A 685 -33.30 -29.11 -34.32
C GLY A 685 -33.56 -28.94 -35.83
N VAL A 686 -32.44 -28.80 -36.56
CA VAL A 686 -32.25 -28.86 -38.02
C VAL A 686 -32.28 -27.51 -38.79
N HIS A 687 -31.28 -27.39 -39.67
CA HIS A 687 -31.07 -26.32 -40.65
C HIS A 687 -32.29 -26.01 -41.55
N THR A 688 -32.36 -24.78 -42.07
CA THR A 688 -32.22 -24.51 -43.52
C THR A 688 -32.13 -23.01 -43.82
N THR A 689 -31.28 -22.63 -44.77
CA THR A 689 -31.43 -21.38 -45.52
C THR A 689 -32.42 -21.58 -46.66
N PRO A 690 -33.01 -20.51 -47.19
CA PRO A 690 -32.73 -20.26 -48.62
C PRO A 690 -32.53 -18.78 -48.98
N ALA A 691 -31.77 -18.56 -50.04
CA ALA A 691 -31.58 -17.24 -50.66
C ALA A 691 -32.50 -17.01 -51.86
N LYS A 692 -32.78 -15.73 -52.18
CA LYS A 692 -33.14 -15.14 -53.50
C LYS A 692 -33.19 -13.60 -53.28
N ALA A 693 -32.54 -12.67 -53.97
CA ALA A 693 -31.95 -12.51 -55.32
C ALA A 693 -32.75 -11.52 -56.21
N LYS A 694 -32.20 -10.29 -56.36
CA LYS A 694 -32.57 -9.21 -57.33
C LYS A 694 -33.96 -8.57 -57.11
N VAL A 695 -34.27 -7.33 -57.50
CA VAL A 695 -33.79 -6.46 -58.62
C VAL A 695 -33.66 -4.99 -58.16
N LYS A 696 -32.76 -4.20 -58.78
CA LYS A 696 -32.76 -2.71 -58.70
C LYS A 696 -33.56 -2.11 -59.86
N THR A 697 -34.41 -1.13 -59.60
CA THR A 697 -34.85 -0.15 -60.61
C THR A 697 -34.90 1.27 -60.01
N ARG A 698 -34.69 2.28 -60.86
CA ARG A 698 -34.34 3.67 -60.54
C ARG A 698 -35.46 4.60 -61.01
N GLY A 699 -35.88 5.58 -60.20
CA GLY A 699 -36.88 6.60 -60.57
C GLY A 699 -36.79 7.82 -59.66
N LYS A 700 -37.04 9.02 -60.19
CA LYS A 700 -36.93 10.34 -59.50
C LYS A 700 -38.16 11.20 -59.82
N ALA A 701 -38.35 12.26 -59.03
CA ALA A 701 -39.22 13.44 -59.24
C ALA A 701 -40.74 13.27 -58.99
N ASP A 702 -41.50 14.28 -58.56
CA ASP A 702 -41.23 15.55 -57.84
C ASP A 702 -42.59 16.16 -57.35
N ARG A 703 -42.56 17.09 -56.38
CA ARG A 703 -43.61 18.05 -55.92
C ARG A 703 -44.81 17.60 -55.06
N GLN A 704 -44.84 18.18 -53.85
CA GLN A 704 -45.88 19.06 -53.24
C GLN A 704 -47.37 18.70 -53.49
N THR A 705 -48.28 18.66 -52.49
CA THR A 705 -48.46 19.63 -51.38
C THR A 705 -49.26 19.00 -50.20
N GLU A 706 -49.10 19.55 -48.99
CA GLU A 706 -49.82 19.19 -47.73
C GLU A 706 -51.34 19.53 -47.74
N PRO A 707 -52.16 19.21 -46.70
CA PRO A 707 -51.90 18.52 -45.41
C PRO A 707 -52.83 17.28 -45.17
N SER A 708 -53.04 16.65 -44.01
CA SER A 708 -52.62 16.88 -42.59
C SER A 708 -52.55 15.58 -41.75
N HIS A 709 -52.08 15.69 -40.50
CA HIS A 709 -52.28 14.80 -39.33
C HIS A 709 -52.33 13.26 -39.48
N SER A 710 -51.26 12.57 -39.04
CA SER A 710 -51.25 11.85 -37.73
C SER A 710 -49.89 11.18 -37.42
N VAL A 711 -49.50 11.22 -36.15
CA VAL A 711 -48.24 10.78 -35.51
C VAL A 711 -47.74 9.36 -35.89
N GLU A 712 -46.45 9.26 -36.22
CA GLU A 712 -45.62 8.04 -36.06
C GLU A 712 -44.21 8.43 -35.53
N PRO A 713 -43.44 7.51 -34.91
CA PRO A 713 -42.25 7.84 -34.14
C PRO A 713 -41.03 8.15 -35.02
N THR A 714 -40.32 9.24 -34.69
CA THR A 714 -39.07 9.61 -35.34
C THR A 714 -37.98 8.58 -35.06
N HIS A 715 -37.35 8.08 -36.13
CA HIS A 715 -36.02 7.49 -36.04
C HIS A 715 -35.06 8.50 -35.39
N HIS A 716 -34.37 8.10 -34.33
CA HIS A 716 -33.16 8.79 -33.93
C HIS A 716 -32.08 8.50 -34.96
N GLU A 717 -31.68 9.52 -35.71
CA GLU A 717 -30.42 9.51 -36.45
C GLU A 717 -29.28 9.31 -35.44
N GLU A 718 -28.43 8.32 -35.67
CA GLU A 718 -27.16 8.20 -34.95
C GLU A 718 -26.29 9.39 -35.35
N VAL A 719 -26.26 10.41 -34.50
CA VAL A 719 -25.25 11.47 -34.58
C VAL A 719 -23.90 10.80 -34.38
N GLU A 720 -23.09 10.74 -35.44
CA GLU A 720 -21.67 10.40 -35.35
C GLU A 720 -20.97 11.45 -34.48
N THR A 721 -20.94 11.20 -33.17
CA THR A 721 -20.12 11.97 -32.23
C THR A 721 -18.67 11.79 -32.64
N SER A 722 -18.00 12.88 -33.00
CA SER A 722 -16.59 12.83 -33.38
C SER A 722 -15.78 12.24 -32.22
N LYS A 723 -15.17 11.07 -32.43
CA LYS A 723 -14.32 10.41 -31.43
C LYS A 723 -13.29 11.42 -30.89
N PRO A 724 -13.16 11.59 -29.56
CA PRO A 724 -12.24 12.58 -29.01
C PRO A 724 -10.79 12.21 -29.37
N CYS A 725 -10.11 13.11 -30.08
CA CYS A 725 -8.70 12.96 -30.44
C CYS A 725 -7.79 13.53 -29.35
N ILE A 726 -6.91 12.69 -28.82
CA ILE A 726 -5.91 13.02 -27.80
C ILE A 726 -4.58 13.30 -28.52
N SER A 727 -4.15 14.55 -28.50
CA SER A 727 -2.91 14.98 -29.16
C SER A 727 -1.69 14.70 -28.26
N VAL A 728 -0.69 13.99 -28.78
CA VAL A 728 0.48 13.51 -28.04
C VAL A 728 1.78 13.68 -28.84
N ASP A 729 2.92 13.79 -28.16
CA ASP A 729 4.22 13.85 -28.85
C ASP A 729 4.67 12.49 -29.44
N SER A 730 5.75 12.51 -30.23
CA SER A 730 6.32 11.34 -30.91
C SER A 730 6.79 10.21 -29.97
N ARG A 731 7.10 10.50 -28.70
CA ARG A 731 7.50 9.51 -27.70
C ARG A 731 6.26 8.79 -27.15
N ALA A 732 5.27 9.55 -26.71
CA ALA A 732 4.00 9.02 -26.24
C ALA A 732 3.22 8.28 -27.35
N PHE A 733 3.20 8.80 -28.58
CA PHE A 733 2.53 8.18 -29.74
C PHE A 733 3.05 6.75 -30.04
N LYS A 734 4.37 6.53 -29.94
CA LYS A 734 4.98 5.20 -30.12
C LYS A 734 4.53 4.20 -29.05
N VAL A 735 4.35 4.68 -27.81
CA VAL A 735 3.83 3.86 -26.71
C VAL A 735 2.38 3.48 -26.98
N PHE A 736 1.50 4.45 -27.26
CA PHE A 736 0.08 4.15 -27.51
C PHE A 736 -0.13 3.24 -28.73
N ARG A 737 0.64 3.40 -29.82
CA ARG A 737 0.64 2.44 -30.95
C ARG A 737 1.08 1.02 -30.58
N THR A 738 1.85 0.86 -29.51
CA THR A 738 2.30 -0.46 -29.00
C THR A 738 1.27 -1.06 -28.05
N LEU A 739 0.66 -0.23 -27.18
CA LEU A 739 -0.43 -0.63 -26.27
C LEU A 739 -1.68 -1.08 -27.06
N PHE A 740 -2.09 -0.27 -28.05
CA PHE A 740 -3.26 -0.51 -28.90
C PHE A 740 -2.87 -1.09 -30.27
N PHE A 741 -1.97 -2.08 -30.28
CA PHE A 741 -1.44 -2.64 -31.52
C PHE A 741 -2.50 -3.32 -32.41
N ASN A 742 -2.52 -2.94 -33.68
CA ASN A 742 -3.31 -3.58 -34.73
C ASN A 742 -2.52 -4.73 -35.40
N SER A 743 -3.07 -5.95 -35.36
CA SER A 743 -2.50 -7.19 -35.90
C SER A 743 -2.28 -7.23 -37.41
N ASP A 744 -2.87 -6.30 -38.15
CA ASP A 744 -2.83 -6.28 -39.61
C ASP A 744 -1.61 -5.51 -40.15
N ILE A 745 -0.84 -4.88 -39.26
CA ILE A 745 0.40 -4.17 -39.55
C ILE A 745 1.58 -5.14 -39.53
N THR A 746 2.50 -5.03 -40.49
CA THR A 746 3.62 -5.96 -40.71
C THR A 746 4.76 -5.88 -39.67
N SER A 747 4.73 -4.92 -38.75
CA SER A 747 5.77 -4.71 -37.74
C SER A 747 5.37 -5.29 -36.38
N THR A 748 6.11 -6.27 -35.86
CA THR A 748 5.98 -6.66 -34.44
C THR A 748 6.51 -5.54 -33.55
N PRO A 749 5.71 -4.95 -32.64
CA PRO A 749 6.20 -3.92 -31.74
C PRO A 749 7.21 -4.48 -30.73
N GLY A 750 8.21 -3.66 -30.39
CA GLY A 750 9.24 -4.03 -29.42
C GLY A 750 8.79 -3.91 -27.97
N GLU A 751 9.75 -4.08 -27.05
CA GLU A 751 9.57 -3.77 -25.63
C GLU A 751 9.37 -2.26 -25.43
N VAL A 752 8.49 -1.87 -24.50
CA VAL A 752 8.29 -0.46 -24.11
C VAL A 752 9.11 -0.16 -22.86
N PRO A 753 10.05 0.82 -22.87
CA PRO A 753 10.73 1.25 -21.65
C PRO A 753 9.74 1.79 -20.61
N TRP A 754 9.90 1.43 -19.33
CA TRP A 754 8.98 1.86 -18.27
C TRP A 754 8.83 3.39 -18.20
N ASN A 755 9.94 4.11 -18.28
CA ASN A 755 9.95 5.57 -18.28
C ASN A 755 9.27 6.21 -19.51
N ASP A 756 9.14 5.48 -20.62
CA ASP A 756 8.36 5.93 -21.79
C ASP A 756 6.86 5.69 -21.56
N PHE A 757 6.49 4.59 -20.92
CA PHE A 757 5.11 4.30 -20.51
C PHE A 757 4.59 5.30 -19.48
N VAL A 758 5.37 5.57 -18.42
CA VAL A 758 5.05 6.60 -17.41
C VAL A 758 4.86 7.95 -18.10
N HIS A 759 5.81 8.34 -18.94
CA HIS A 759 5.73 9.59 -19.71
C HIS A 759 4.48 9.66 -20.59
N ALA A 760 4.15 8.59 -21.32
CA ALA A 760 2.97 8.55 -22.19
C ALA A 760 1.66 8.78 -21.41
N LEU A 761 1.52 8.19 -20.22
CA LEU A 761 0.35 8.44 -19.36
C LEU A 761 0.35 9.86 -18.77
N THR A 762 1.50 10.41 -18.36
CA THR A 762 1.54 11.79 -17.87
C THR A 762 1.28 12.83 -18.96
N SER A 763 1.71 12.56 -20.21
CA SER A 763 1.46 13.44 -21.37
C SER A 763 -0.02 13.58 -21.72
N VAL A 764 -0.88 12.68 -21.23
CA VAL A 764 -2.33 12.69 -21.48
C VAL A 764 -3.15 13.07 -20.24
N GLY A 765 -2.52 13.64 -19.19
CA GLY A 765 -3.25 14.21 -18.05
C GLY A 765 -3.42 13.30 -16.83
N PHE A 766 -2.55 12.29 -16.66
CA PHE A 766 -2.36 11.62 -15.37
C PHE A 766 -1.23 12.25 -14.55
N ALA A 767 -1.39 12.33 -13.23
CA ALA A 767 -0.27 12.39 -12.29
C ALA A 767 0.18 10.95 -11.97
N ALA A 768 1.49 10.67 -12.00
CA ALA A 768 2.02 9.35 -11.70
C ALA A 768 2.81 9.36 -10.37
N GLN A 769 2.53 8.38 -9.51
CA GLN A 769 3.21 8.20 -8.24
C GLN A 769 3.71 6.76 -8.12
N LYS A 770 5.01 6.60 -7.88
CA LYS A 770 5.55 5.30 -7.45
C LYS A 770 5.13 5.05 -6.00
N LEU A 771 4.45 3.93 -5.76
CA LEU A 771 4.15 3.45 -4.41
C LEU A 771 5.39 2.70 -3.88
N TYR A 772 5.25 1.47 -3.39
CA TYR A 772 6.38 0.58 -3.05
C TYR A 772 6.46 -0.63 -3.98
N GLY A 773 7.63 -1.28 -4.00
CA GLY A 773 7.95 -2.41 -4.85
C GLY A 773 7.80 -2.04 -6.32
N SER A 774 6.96 -2.78 -7.03
CA SER A 774 6.66 -2.52 -8.43
C SER A 774 5.44 -1.62 -8.65
N VAL A 775 4.64 -1.25 -7.64
CA VAL A 775 3.35 -0.59 -7.88
C VAL A 775 3.52 0.90 -8.19
N TRP A 776 2.89 1.33 -9.28
CA TRP A 776 2.68 2.74 -9.61
C TRP A 776 1.20 3.03 -9.75
N GLN A 777 0.75 4.15 -9.18
CA GLN A 777 -0.59 4.69 -9.38
C GLN A 777 -0.55 5.86 -10.36
N PHE A 778 -1.54 5.89 -11.26
CA PHE A 778 -1.81 6.98 -12.17
C PHE A 778 -3.18 7.56 -11.79
N SER A 779 -3.18 8.77 -11.24
CA SER A 779 -4.39 9.49 -10.82
C SER A 779 -4.72 10.57 -11.84
N PRO A 780 -5.97 10.71 -12.30
CA PRO A 780 -6.37 11.80 -13.20
C PRO A 780 -6.03 13.17 -12.61
N SER A 781 -5.41 14.04 -13.41
CA SER A 781 -5.06 15.42 -13.00
C SER A 781 -5.46 16.48 -14.03
N GLY A 782 -5.75 16.06 -15.27
CA GLY A 782 -6.26 16.93 -16.34
C GLY A 782 -7.15 16.18 -17.34
N LEU A 783 -7.86 15.15 -16.87
CA LEU A 783 -8.77 14.31 -17.65
C LEU A 783 -10.19 14.37 -17.08
N ASP A 784 -11.19 14.26 -17.95
CA ASP A 784 -12.62 14.13 -17.59
C ASP A 784 -12.96 12.67 -17.20
N VAL A 785 -12.15 12.09 -16.30
CA VAL A 785 -12.37 10.77 -15.70
C VAL A 785 -11.91 10.81 -14.24
N GLU A 786 -12.65 10.18 -13.33
CA GLU A 786 -12.32 10.18 -11.89
C GLU A 786 -11.46 8.97 -11.47
N ALA A 787 -11.50 7.88 -12.24
CA ALA A 787 -10.90 6.61 -11.83
C ALA A 787 -9.36 6.61 -11.97
N SER A 788 -8.67 6.36 -10.85
CA SER A 788 -7.24 6.09 -10.82
C SER A 788 -6.93 4.62 -11.19
N ILE A 789 -5.78 4.36 -11.82
CA ILE A 789 -5.35 3.02 -12.26
C ILE A 789 -3.95 2.68 -11.75
N GLN A 790 -3.73 1.41 -11.38
CA GLN A 790 -2.43 0.90 -10.95
C GLN A 790 -1.79 -0.03 -11.99
N PHE A 791 -0.48 0.10 -12.18
CA PHE A 791 0.35 -0.76 -13.02
C PHE A 791 1.62 -1.20 -12.27
N HIS A 792 2.20 -2.32 -12.68
CA HIS A 792 3.45 -2.84 -12.09
C HIS A 792 4.65 -2.55 -13.00
N GLU A 793 5.64 -1.84 -12.46
CA GLU A 793 6.96 -1.64 -13.04
C GLU A 793 7.69 -2.99 -13.22
N PRO A 794 8.14 -3.35 -14.43
CA PRO A 794 8.81 -4.63 -14.67
C PRO A 794 10.18 -4.74 -14.01
N HIS A 795 10.33 -5.66 -13.06
CA HIS A 795 11.58 -5.90 -12.33
C HIS A 795 12.37 -7.09 -12.92
N PRO A 796 13.71 -7.11 -12.90
CA PRO A 796 14.63 -5.99 -12.65
C PRO A 796 14.91 -5.14 -13.90
N ARG A 797 14.38 -5.49 -15.08
CA ARG A 797 14.85 -4.96 -16.37
C ARG A 797 14.15 -3.70 -16.90
N GLY A 798 13.19 -3.13 -16.18
CA GLY A 798 12.62 -1.79 -16.46
C GLY A 798 11.92 -1.64 -17.82
N LYS A 799 11.51 -2.74 -18.44
CA LYS A 799 10.88 -2.77 -19.77
C LYS A 799 9.66 -3.67 -19.78
N ILE A 800 8.60 -3.20 -20.42
CA ILE A 800 7.33 -3.89 -20.59
C ILE A 800 7.41 -4.76 -21.86
N PRO A 801 7.33 -6.10 -21.76
CA PRO A 801 7.25 -6.96 -22.94
C PRO A 801 5.98 -6.68 -23.74
N PHE A 802 6.03 -6.85 -25.06
CA PHE A 802 4.91 -6.52 -25.95
C PHE A 802 3.55 -7.12 -25.53
N ILE A 803 3.53 -8.38 -25.08
CA ILE A 803 2.30 -9.04 -24.61
C ILE A 803 1.73 -8.30 -23.37
N THR A 804 2.58 -7.87 -22.45
CA THR A 804 2.18 -7.08 -21.27
C THR A 804 1.71 -5.68 -21.68
N ALA A 805 2.34 -5.06 -22.68
CA ALA A 805 1.93 -3.77 -23.23
C ALA A 805 0.51 -3.85 -23.83
N ARG A 806 0.18 -4.90 -24.60
CA ARG A 806 -1.19 -5.13 -25.10
C ARG A 806 -2.22 -5.29 -23.98
N ARG A 807 -1.86 -5.97 -22.88
CA ARG A 807 -2.73 -6.08 -21.70
C ARG A 807 -2.97 -4.72 -21.05
N HIS A 808 -1.95 -3.87 -20.97
CA HIS A 808 -2.11 -2.50 -20.50
C HIS A 808 -3.05 -1.70 -21.41
N GLY A 809 -2.93 -1.85 -22.74
CA GLY A 809 -3.89 -1.31 -23.71
C GLY A 809 -5.32 -1.76 -23.46
N ARG A 810 -5.57 -3.07 -23.27
CA ARG A 810 -6.91 -3.58 -22.91
C ARG A 810 -7.45 -3.00 -21.60
N ARG A 811 -6.61 -2.84 -20.58
CA ARG A 811 -7.01 -2.24 -19.30
C ARG A 811 -7.38 -0.76 -19.45
N LEU A 812 -6.63 0.00 -20.24
CA LEU A 812 -6.95 1.40 -20.55
C LEU A 812 -8.23 1.52 -21.38
N ALA A 813 -8.43 0.63 -22.36
CA ALA A 813 -9.67 0.57 -23.13
C ALA A 813 -10.90 0.31 -22.23
N ARG A 814 -10.81 -0.65 -21.30
CA ARG A 814 -11.90 -1.00 -20.39
C ARG A 814 -12.20 0.07 -19.35
N ASN A 815 -11.19 0.75 -18.81
CA ASN A 815 -11.39 1.79 -17.78
C ASN A 815 -11.75 3.17 -18.34
N TYR A 816 -11.34 3.50 -19.57
CA TYR A 816 -11.43 4.86 -20.11
C TYR A 816 -12.00 4.96 -21.54
N GLY A 817 -12.44 3.85 -22.14
CA GLY A 817 -12.92 3.81 -23.52
C GLY A 817 -11.85 4.02 -24.59
N TRP A 818 -10.57 4.01 -24.21
CA TRP A 818 -9.46 4.40 -25.10
C TRP A 818 -9.17 3.38 -26.20
N ALA A 819 -8.96 3.88 -27.42
CA ALA A 819 -8.63 3.11 -28.61
C ALA A 819 -7.45 3.72 -29.38
N GLY A 820 -6.79 2.92 -30.22
CA GLY A 820 -5.55 3.31 -30.91
C GLY A 820 -5.70 4.44 -31.94
N ASP A 821 -6.91 4.66 -32.45
CA ASP A 821 -7.29 5.73 -33.38
C ASP A 821 -7.55 7.08 -32.67
N MET A 822 -7.69 7.08 -31.34
CA MET A 822 -7.87 8.31 -30.57
C MET A 822 -6.58 9.12 -30.42
N PHE A 823 -5.41 8.50 -30.49
CA PHE A 823 -4.14 9.18 -30.28
C PHE A 823 -3.57 9.74 -31.59
N VAL A 824 -3.35 11.04 -31.64
CA VAL A 824 -2.79 11.73 -32.81
C VAL A 824 -1.48 12.43 -32.47
N LEU A 825 -0.57 12.53 -33.44
CA LEU A 825 0.70 13.25 -33.23
C LEU A 825 0.44 14.76 -33.14
N ASN A 826 1.00 15.42 -32.13
CA ASN A 826 1.14 16.88 -32.09
C ASN A 826 1.76 17.36 -33.41
N LYS A 827 1.10 18.31 -34.07
CA LYS A 827 1.57 18.98 -35.29
C LYS A 827 2.55 20.10 -34.97
#